data_AF-A0A8H7NDH8-F1
#
_entry.id   AF-A0A8H7NDH8-F1
#
_cell.length_a   1.000
_cell.length_b   1.000
_cell.length_c   1.000
_cell.angle_alpha   90.00
_cell.angle_beta   90.00
_cell.angle_gamma   90.00
#
_symmetry.space_group_name_H-M   'P 1'
#
loop_
_entity.id
_entity.type
_entity.pdbx_description
1 polymer ?
#
loop_
_entity_poly.entity_id
_entity_poly.type
_entity_poly.pdbx_seq_one_letter_code
_entity_poly.pdbx_strand_id
1 'polypeptide(L)'
;MALNLPSVGASGNGSGAHNQPSLPSLPAHLQSDTHLTAHLASRFHAAHPTARLSSHALISLNTYTSSTKGPEGGKDGSAMGGAEELADRAWLRLGHRSESQAIVFLGESGSGKSTIRSHLLTAILNKSSTPLSTKLSLATYIFDTLTTTKTATTPTASKSGLFYELQYDTTATTNPVLIGGKLLDHRFERSRITDVPTGERNFHVLYYLLAGTSEAEKEHLGLSSVNAGANKAQRWKYLGHPTQLKVGINDAEGFQVFKNALRKLEFPRSEIAEICQMLAVILHIGQLEFATTSDTSAVAGDSGGFSHEGANTFTGVKNKEALTIIAAFLGVNAMDLQRTLGYKSKMIHKERVTVMLDPNGARSHANELARTLYSLLVAWIMENVNQRVCVPDETIANTISIVDFPGFAQQSPTGSTLDQLLNNAGTEAVYNMSLHYFFDRKADMLESEEVSVPPTSYFDNTDAVKGLLKPGNGLLSILDDQTRRNRTDMQLLESLRKRFEGKNPAIEVSSATSKLPGSNFLTENTTAAFTVRHFAGEVTYPVKGLIEENGEVISGDILNMVKTSKNDFVAKLFGQEILKTVTHPNEKSTIMQATVSSKPTRAPSVVSRKTQRSKAPAAYRRKQMKAMDPFEQGSEVGDSQAGSMKTGTEQGASGQYLSSLDNVQKVLADPNTNSYFVFCLKPNDRRMANQFDSKCVRTQMQTFGIAEISQRLRTADFSIFMPFGEFLGLTEAEAMLVGSERERVEITIEEKRWPSNEVFIGSTGIFLSERCWMEIAQLSEAGSASGRFGAVPSDGDVGTPIDGGGFGASREQLHSSGHTPLMYGEKGRSGYFSGDDTRSEAGVSALGAGDMFKNLDTREQMAERGNEKSMVEVEEYKDSSSRKRWVFVTYLMTFFVPDFLIQHLGRMPRKDVRMAWREKLAINMLIWLMIAFVAFFMIGLPMLICPRQYVYSPSEISAYDNGKNSKGAYVSVRGWVFDLNGIYNAHYPKAPIISQDSFMDYAGKDVSALFPIQVSALCLGKDGSVDEAVTLDYK
;
A
#
# COMPACT_ATOMS: atom_id res chain seq x y z
N MET A 1 -36.51 -12.92 -53.90
CA MET A 1 -37.91 -12.42 -53.78
C MET A 1 -38.04 -11.66 -52.48
N ALA A 2 -38.92 -10.66 -52.47
CA ALA A 2 -39.23 -9.70 -51.40
C ALA A 2 -38.35 -8.44 -51.34
N LEU A 3 -38.49 -7.63 -52.40
CA LEU A 3 -38.74 -6.18 -52.27
C LEU A 3 -40.06 -5.97 -51.51
N ASN A 4 -40.07 -5.03 -50.56
CA ASN A 4 -41.14 -4.06 -50.24
C ASN A 4 -41.26 -3.80 -48.73
N LEU A 5 -41.01 -2.54 -48.33
CA LEU A 5 -41.80 -1.68 -47.41
C LEU A 5 -41.04 -0.35 -47.19
N PRO A 6 -41.72 0.76 -46.81
CA PRO A 6 -41.95 1.91 -47.69
C PRO A 6 -41.04 3.13 -47.46
N SER A 7 -40.98 3.99 -48.47
CA SER A 7 -40.32 5.30 -48.46
C SER A 7 -40.96 6.28 -47.49
N VAL A 8 -40.20 6.77 -46.52
CA VAL A 8 -40.54 7.96 -45.72
C VAL A 8 -39.83 9.17 -46.32
N GLY A 9 -40.66 10.16 -46.66
CA GLY A 9 -40.39 11.52 -47.15
C GLY A 9 -38.95 12.04 -47.19
N ALA A 10 -38.54 12.42 -48.39
CA ALA A 10 -37.45 13.34 -48.65
C ALA A 10 -37.84 14.76 -48.21
N SER A 11 -37.37 15.21 -47.05
CA SER A 11 -37.01 16.61 -46.77
C SER A 11 -36.31 16.70 -45.41
N GLY A 12 -35.00 16.95 -45.44
CA GLY A 12 -34.16 17.11 -44.25
C GLY A 12 -32.78 16.50 -44.49
N ASN A 13 -31.74 17.35 -44.54
CA ASN A 13 -30.34 16.97 -44.66
C ASN A 13 -30.01 15.72 -43.83
N GLY A 14 -29.64 14.63 -44.48
CA GLY A 14 -29.21 13.40 -43.84
C GLY A 14 -27.90 13.60 -43.09
N SER A 15 -27.97 13.97 -41.82
CA SER A 15 -26.89 13.67 -40.88
C SER A 15 -26.83 12.15 -40.77
N GLY A 16 -25.75 11.54 -41.26
CA GLY A 16 -25.60 10.08 -41.26
C GLY A 16 -25.86 9.50 -39.87
N ALA A 17 -26.52 8.35 -39.80
CA ALA A 17 -26.86 7.67 -38.54
C ALA A 17 -25.65 7.42 -37.63
N HIS A 18 -24.43 7.48 -38.15
CA HIS A 18 -23.18 7.40 -37.41
C HIS A 18 -22.82 8.68 -36.62
N ASN A 19 -23.46 9.83 -36.88
CA ASN A 19 -23.11 11.09 -36.21
C ASN A 19 -23.59 11.19 -34.78
N GLN A 20 -24.52 10.34 -34.33
CA GLN A 20 -25.03 10.36 -32.95
C GLN A 20 -24.03 9.69 -31.99
N PRO A 21 -23.29 10.43 -31.13
CA PRO A 21 -22.34 9.82 -30.19
C PRO A 21 -23.02 9.09 -29.03
N SER A 22 -24.24 9.49 -28.65
CA SER A 22 -24.94 8.95 -27.47
C SER A 22 -25.75 7.70 -27.83
N LEU A 23 -25.42 6.55 -27.23
CA LEU A 23 -26.13 5.29 -27.46
C LEU A 23 -27.57 5.30 -26.92
N PRO A 24 -27.87 5.86 -25.72
CA PRO A 24 -29.25 5.95 -25.24
C PRO A 24 -30.14 6.86 -26.10
N SER A 25 -29.56 7.79 -26.86
CA SER A 25 -30.29 8.71 -27.72
C SER A 25 -30.70 8.11 -29.08
N LEU A 26 -30.31 6.86 -29.37
CA LEU A 26 -30.77 6.16 -30.58
C LEU A 26 -32.27 5.85 -30.50
N PRO A 27 -32.95 5.41 -31.57
CA PRO A 27 -34.29 4.84 -31.48
C PRO A 27 -34.37 3.55 -30.64
N ALA A 28 -35.51 3.30 -29.99
CA ALA A 28 -35.69 2.14 -29.10
C ALA A 28 -35.46 0.79 -29.79
N HIS A 29 -35.89 0.65 -31.05
CA HIS A 29 -35.67 -0.57 -31.84
C HIS A 29 -34.19 -0.85 -32.15
N LEU A 30 -33.29 0.13 -31.94
CA LEU A 30 -31.84 -0.01 -32.14
C LEU A 30 -31.05 -0.26 -30.85
N GLN A 31 -31.72 -0.55 -29.72
CA GLN A 31 -31.08 -0.80 -28.42
C GLN A 31 -30.67 -2.26 -28.18
N SER A 32 -30.84 -3.15 -29.16
CA SER A 32 -30.32 -4.52 -29.05
C SER A 32 -28.81 -4.54 -29.25
N ASP A 33 -28.12 -5.53 -28.69
CA ASP A 33 -26.67 -5.74 -28.88
C ASP A 33 -26.27 -5.67 -30.35
N THR A 34 -27.09 -6.28 -31.22
CA THR A 34 -26.81 -6.37 -32.66
C THR A 34 -26.85 -5.00 -33.31
N HIS A 35 -27.85 -4.18 -32.99
CA HIS A 35 -28.00 -2.84 -33.57
C HIS A 35 -26.99 -1.85 -32.98
N LEU A 36 -26.72 -1.91 -31.68
CA LEU A 36 -25.68 -1.08 -31.07
C LEU A 36 -24.29 -1.45 -31.60
N THR A 37 -23.99 -2.74 -31.78
CA THR A 37 -22.74 -3.18 -32.43
C THR A 37 -22.65 -2.65 -33.85
N ALA A 38 -23.74 -2.71 -34.63
CA ALA A 38 -23.76 -2.20 -36.00
C ALA A 38 -23.56 -0.67 -36.04
N HIS A 39 -24.12 0.06 -35.07
CA HIS A 39 -23.90 1.49 -34.92
C HIS A 39 -22.43 1.81 -34.57
N LEU A 40 -21.84 1.08 -33.63
CA LEU A 40 -20.41 1.18 -33.29
C LEU A 40 -19.51 0.85 -34.50
N ALA A 41 -19.87 -0.15 -35.31
CA ALA A 41 -19.16 -0.50 -36.53
C ALA A 41 -19.19 0.67 -37.54
N SER A 42 -20.37 1.26 -37.74
CA SER A 42 -20.57 2.41 -38.62
C SER A 42 -19.73 3.61 -38.17
N ARG A 43 -19.73 3.92 -36.87
CA ARG A 43 -18.88 4.96 -36.26
C ARG A 43 -17.38 4.66 -36.42
N PHE A 44 -16.97 3.43 -36.16
CA PHE A 44 -15.57 3.01 -36.30
C PHE A 44 -15.06 3.20 -37.73
N HIS A 45 -15.85 2.83 -38.75
CA HIS A 45 -15.49 3.03 -40.16
C HIS A 45 -15.53 4.50 -40.59
N ALA A 46 -16.35 5.33 -39.94
CA ALA A 46 -16.33 6.79 -40.07
C ALA A 46 -15.21 7.46 -39.24
N ALA A 47 -14.23 6.71 -38.74
CA ALA A 47 -13.12 7.20 -37.91
C ALA A 47 -13.55 7.91 -36.61
N HIS A 48 -14.72 7.53 -36.07
CA HIS A 48 -15.17 7.87 -34.73
C HIS A 48 -14.97 6.67 -33.78
N PRO A 49 -13.82 6.54 -33.10
CA PRO A 49 -13.56 5.42 -32.19
C PRO A 49 -14.31 5.48 -30.87
N THR A 50 -15.02 6.57 -30.56
CA THR A 50 -15.70 6.78 -29.28
C THR A 50 -17.21 6.88 -29.42
N ALA A 51 -17.90 6.44 -28.36
CA ALA A 51 -19.34 6.60 -28.16
C ALA A 51 -19.62 6.88 -26.67
N ARG A 52 -20.73 7.54 -26.36
CA ARG A 52 -21.13 7.90 -24.99
C ARG A 52 -22.33 7.07 -24.56
N LEU A 53 -22.31 6.61 -23.31
CA LEU A 53 -23.49 6.05 -22.65
C LEU A 53 -24.18 7.15 -21.85
N SER A 54 -23.45 7.90 -21.04
CA SER A 54 -23.95 9.09 -20.33
C SER A 54 -22.82 10.08 -20.13
N SER A 55 -23.05 11.12 -19.33
CA SER A 55 -21.94 11.96 -18.88
C SER A 55 -20.88 11.20 -18.07
N HIS A 56 -21.29 10.09 -17.44
CA HIS A 56 -20.46 9.24 -16.59
C HIS A 56 -19.81 8.05 -17.29
N ALA A 57 -20.23 7.69 -18.51
CA ALA A 57 -19.71 6.51 -19.18
C ALA A 57 -19.31 6.75 -20.64
N LEU A 58 -18.05 6.42 -20.93
CA LEU A 58 -17.42 6.51 -22.25
C LEU A 58 -17.11 5.11 -22.78
N ILE A 59 -17.44 4.85 -24.05
CA ILE A 59 -17.00 3.67 -24.79
C ILE A 59 -15.90 4.10 -25.75
N SER A 60 -14.80 3.37 -25.76
CA SER A 60 -13.68 3.59 -26.67
C SER A 60 -13.25 2.31 -27.35
N LEU A 61 -13.21 2.32 -28.67
CA LEU A 61 -12.71 1.25 -29.52
C LEU A 61 -11.23 1.51 -29.86
N ASN A 62 -10.38 0.52 -29.64
CA ASN A 62 -8.96 0.63 -29.99
C ASN A 62 -8.76 0.53 -31.51
N THR A 63 -8.39 1.63 -32.17
CA THR A 63 -8.16 1.67 -33.63
C THR A 63 -6.89 0.93 -34.08
N TYR A 64 -5.98 0.61 -33.16
CA TYR A 64 -4.63 0.08 -33.44
C TYR A 64 -3.79 0.96 -34.39
N THR A 65 -4.16 2.23 -34.57
CA THR A 65 -3.41 3.22 -35.35
C THR A 65 -2.95 4.35 -34.44
N SER A 66 -3.57 5.54 -34.55
CA SER A 66 -3.36 6.64 -33.62
C SER A 66 -4.61 6.83 -32.76
N SER A 67 -4.42 6.99 -31.46
CA SER A 67 -5.49 7.37 -30.53
C SER A 67 -5.74 8.88 -30.47
N THR A 68 -4.86 9.69 -31.09
CA THR A 68 -4.90 11.16 -31.08
C THR A 68 -5.64 11.77 -32.26
N LYS A 69 -5.92 10.98 -33.30
CA LYS A 69 -6.52 11.46 -34.56
C LYS A 69 -7.97 11.00 -34.64
N GLY A 70 -8.87 11.96 -34.89
CA GLY A 70 -10.28 11.75 -35.23
C GLY A 70 -10.50 11.75 -36.75
N PRO A 71 -11.76 11.89 -37.20
CA PRO A 71 -12.14 11.77 -38.61
C PRO A 71 -11.45 12.78 -39.53
N GLU A 72 -11.35 14.04 -39.08
CA GLU A 72 -10.69 15.13 -39.82
C GLU A 72 -9.16 15.16 -39.60
N GLY A 73 -8.59 14.11 -38.99
CA GLY A 73 -7.18 14.06 -38.62
C GLY A 73 -6.79 14.97 -37.44
N GLY A 74 -7.71 15.81 -36.97
CA GLY A 74 -7.61 16.59 -35.74
C GLY A 74 -7.90 15.76 -34.49
N LYS A 75 -7.99 16.42 -33.35
CA LYS A 75 -8.23 15.79 -32.04
C LYS A 75 -9.70 15.48 -31.79
N ASP A 76 -10.59 16.25 -32.39
CA ASP A 76 -12.03 16.12 -32.18
C ASP A 76 -12.55 14.78 -32.68
N GLY A 77 -13.35 14.11 -31.85
CA GLY A 77 -13.85 12.77 -32.12
C GLY A 77 -12.81 11.64 -31.97
N SER A 78 -11.57 11.94 -31.59
CA SER A 78 -10.55 10.92 -31.27
C SER A 78 -10.77 10.31 -29.87
N ALA A 79 -10.06 9.21 -29.58
CA ALA A 79 -10.03 8.64 -28.24
C ALA A 79 -9.39 9.59 -27.20
N MET A 80 -8.38 10.37 -27.61
CA MET A 80 -7.78 11.43 -26.78
C MET A 80 -8.80 12.53 -26.48
N GLY A 81 -9.54 13.02 -27.48
CA GLY A 81 -10.59 14.02 -27.27
C GLY A 81 -11.69 13.55 -26.32
N GLY A 82 -12.11 12.28 -26.43
CA GLY A 82 -13.07 11.70 -25.49
C GLY A 82 -12.55 11.57 -24.06
N ALA A 83 -11.27 11.24 -23.88
CA ALA A 83 -10.63 11.19 -22.56
C ALA A 83 -10.52 12.59 -21.92
N GLU A 84 -10.21 13.60 -22.72
CA GLU A 84 -10.13 14.99 -22.24
C GLU A 84 -11.47 15.55 -21.84
N GLU A 85 -12.52 15.29 -22.62
CA GLU A 85 -13.86 15.71 -22.24
C GLU A 85 -14.30 15.06 -20.91
N LEU A 86 -13.92 13.81 -20.66
CA LEU A 86 -14.17 13.15 -19.38
C LEU A 86 -13.38 13.81 -18.24
N ALA A 87 -12.12 14.18 -18.49
CA ALA A 87 -11.30 14.93 -17.54
C ALA A 87 -11.91 16.31 -17.22
N ASP A 88 -12.43 17.01 -18.22
CA ASP A 88 -13.05 18.32 -18.07
C ASP A 88 -14.29 18.24 -17.16
N ARG A 89 -15.14 17.23 -17.38
CA ARG A 89 -16.31 17.01 -16.52
C ARG A 89 -15.92 16.68 -15.08
N ALA A 90 -14.97 15.78 -14.89
CA ALA A 90 -14.48 15.43 -13.56
C ALA A 90 -13.87 16.65 -12.85
N TRP A 91 -13.12 17.48 -13.58
CA TRP A 91 -12.52 18.71 -13.06
C TRP A 91 -13.55 19.75 -12.65
N LEU A 92 -14.53 20.04 -13.52
CA LEU A 92 -15.59 21.00 -13.24
C LEU A 92 -16.43 20.58 -12.03
N ARG A 93 -16.76 19.28 -11.94
CA ARG A 93 -17.52 18.74 -10.81
C ARG A 93 -16.75 18.79 -9.50
N LEU A 94 -15.45 18.47 -9.54
CA LEU A 94 -14.56 18.60 -8.38
C LEU A 94 -14.57 20.02 -7.81
N GLY A 95 -14.48 21.03 -8.68
CA GLY A 95 -14.44 22.45 -8.30
C GLY A 95 -15.77 23.01 -7.80
N HIS A 96 -16.85 22.77 -8.54
CA HIS A 96 -18.15 23.38 -8.25
C HIS A 96 -18.98 22.65 -7.19
N ARG A 97 -18.84 21.32 -7.08
CA ARG A 97 -19.61 20.52 -6.09
C ARG A 97 -18.77 20.06 -4.90
N SER A 98 -17.44 20.26 -4.93
CA SER A 98 -16.54 19.74 -3.89
C SER A 98 -16.76 18.25 -3.61
N GLU A 99 -17.03 17.47 -4.66
CA GLU A 99 -17.18 16.02 -4.63
C GLU A 99 -15.86 15.36 -5.09
N SER A 100 -15.44 14.30 -4.43
CA SER A 100 -14.33 13.48 -4.94
C SER A 100 -14.73 12.77 -6.23
N GLN A 101 -13.78 12.54 -7.13
CA GLN A 101 -14.04 11.89 -8.40
C GLN A 101 -13.27 10.57 -8.48
N ALA A 102 -13.83 9.57 -9.14
CA ALA A 102 -13.17 8.32 -9.43
C ALA A 102 -13.41 7.93 -10.89
N ILE A 103 -12.37 7.51 -11.60
CA ILE A 103 -12.44 7.16 -13.02
C ILE A 103 -11.91 5.73 -13.17
N VAL A 104 -12.81 4.83 -13.56
CA VAL A 104 -12.59 3.37 -13.58
C VAL A 104 -12.50 2.88 -15.01
N PHE A 105 -11.41 2.17 -15.33
CA PHE A 105 -11.18 1.59 -16.64
C PHE A 105 -11.61 0.12 -16.66
N LEU A 106 -12.50 -0.22 -17.60
CA LEU A 106 -13.00 -1.58 -17.83
C LEU A 106 -12.61 -2.03 -19.24
N GLY A 107 -12.22 -3.30 -19.40
CA GLY A 107 -11.87 -3.84 -20.70
C GLY A 107 -10.90 -5.01 -20.63
N GLU A 108 -10.82 -5.78 -21.71
CA GLU A 108 -9.88 -6.89 -21.84
C GLU A 108 -8.42 -6.42 -22.04
N SER A 109 -7.48 -7.36 -22.01
CA SER A 109 -6.08 -7.06 -22.36
C SER A 109 -5.97 -6.64 -23.84
N GLY A 110 -5.36 -5.48 -24.10
CA GLY A 110 -5.13 -4.96 -25.45
C GLY A 110 -6.26 -4.08 -26.00
N SER A 111 -7.33 -3.82 -25.22
CA SER A 111 -8.40 -2.90 -25.63
C SER A 111 -8.07 -1.40 -25.51
N GLY A 112 -6.84 -1.06 -25.11
CA GLY A 112 -6.36 0.34 -25.07
C GLY A 112 -6.55 1.07 -23.74
N LYS A 113 -6.90 0.36 -22.64
CA LYS A 113 -7.08 0.94 -21.30
C LYS A 113 -5.96 1.90 -20.88
N SER A 114 -4.72 1.41 -20.87
CA SER A 114 -3.55 2.18 -20.43
C SER A 114 -3.29 3.41 -21.30
N THR A 115 -3.60 3.33 -22.60
CA THR A 115 -3.48 4.46 -23.54
C THR A 115 -4.48 5.58 -23.19
N ILE A 116 -5.75 5.22 -22.97
CA ILE A 116 -6.80 6.20 -22.64
C ILE A 116 -6.57 6.78 -21.24
N ARG A 117 -6.13 5.95 -20.30
CA ARG A 117 -5.69 6.38 -18.97
C ARG A 117 -4.58 7.41 -19.04
N SER A 118 -3.57 7.21 -19.90
CA SER A 118 -2.48 8.17 -20.10
C SER A 118 -2.98 9.50 -20.66
N HIS A 119 -3.91 9.48 -21.63
CA HIS A 119 -4.53 10.70 -22.16
C HIS A 119 -5.33 11.45 -21.10
N LEU A 120 -6.17 10.73 -20.35
CA LEU A 120 -6.96 11.27 -19.25
C LEU A 120 -6.08 11.91 -18.17
N LEU A 121 -5.04 11.21 -17.71
CA LEU A 121 -4.12 11.72 -16.70
C LEU A 121 -3.44 13.01 -17.18
N THR A 122 -2.95 13.01 -18.44
CA THR A 122 -2.31 14.19 -19.03
C THR A 122 -3.28 15.37 -19.08
N ALA A 123 -4.53 15.13 -19.46
CA ALA A 123 -5.58 16.14 -19.49
C ALA A 123 -5.81 16.79 -18.12
N ILE A 124 -5.97 15.98 -17.07
CA ILE A 124 -6.19 16.45 -15.70
C ILE A 124 -4.98 17.24 -15.19
N LEU A 125 -3.77 16.72 -15.41
CA LEU A 125 -2.53 17.37 -14.95
C LEU A 125 -2.28 18.71 -15.66
N ASN A 126 -2.64 18.82 -16.94
CA ASN A 126 -2.56 20.07 -17.70
C ASN A 126 -3.50 21.16 -17.17
N LYS A 127 -4.62 20.83 -16.50
CA LYS A 127 -5.50 21.83 -15.86
C LYS A 127 -4.83 22.54 -14.69
N SER A 128 -3.96 21.84 -13.97
CA SER A 128 -3.19 22.43 -12.86
C SER A 128 -1.88 23.10 -13.32
N SER A 129 -1.23 22.57 -14.36
CA SER A 129 0.02 23.10 -14.96
C SER A 129 1.13 23.48 -13.96
N THR A 130 1.31 22.72 -12.87
CA THR A 130 2.35 22.95 -11.86
C THR A 130 3.61 22.08 -12.10
N PRO A 131 4.78 22.42 -11.54
CA PRO A 131 5.95 21.51 -11.55
C PRO A 131 5.64 20.14 -10.94
N LEU A 132 4.74 20.10 -9.96
CA LEU A 132 4.23 18.86 -9.37
C LEU A 132 3.47 18.02 -10.39
N SER A 133 2.70 18.62 -11.30
CA SER A 133 2.00 17.87 -12.35
C SER A 133 2.97 17.11 -13.26
N THR A 134 4.13 17.72 -13.57
CA THR A 134 5.20 17.04 -14.31
C THR A 134 5.80 15.88 -13.51
N LYS A 135 6.03 16.06 -12.20
CA LYS A 135 6.48 14.97 -11.32
C LYS A 135 5.48 13.80 -11.29
N LEU A 136 4.18 14.10 -11.16
CA LEU A 136 3.11 13.10 -11.15
C LEU A 136 2.99 12.34 -12.48
N SER A 137 3.18 13.00 -13.62
CA SER A 137 3.24 12.33 -14.93
C SER A 137 4.44 11.36 -15.02
N LEU A 138 5.61 11.79 -14.56
CA LEU A 138 6.82 10.96 -14.54
C LEU A 138 6.72 9.78 -13.56
N ALA A 139 6.02 9.95 -12.44
CA ALA A 139 5.74 8.88 -11.48
C ALA A 139 4.93 7.74 -12.13
N THR A 140 3.88 8.08 -12.88
CA THR A 140 3.11 7.08 -13.64
C THR A 140 3.95 6.40 -14.71
N TYR A 141 4.82 7.13 -15.40
CA TYR A 141 5.74 6.54 -16.38
C TYR A 141 6.70 5.50 -15.76
N ILE A 142 7.23 5.78 -14.56
CA ILE A 142 8.07 4.82 -13.82
C ILE A 142 7.27 3.58 -13.42
N PHE A 143 6.03 3.78 -12.93
CA PHE A 143 5.14 2.67 -12.62
C PHE A 143 4.88 1.78 -13.84
N ASP A 144 4.56 2.38 -14.98
CA ASP A 144 4.32 1.62 -16.21
C ASP A 144 5.57 0.87 -16.66
N THR A 145 6.74 1.51 -16.62
CA THR A 145 8.02 0.89 -17.02
C THR A 145 8.35 -0.36 -16.17
N LEU A 146 8.02 -0.32 -14.87
CA LEU A 146 8.31 -1.39 -13.91
C LEU A 146 7.24 -2.50 -13.88
N THR A 147 6.01 -2.22 -14.32
CA THR A 147 4.87 -3.14 -14.14
C THR A 147 4.20 -3.57 -15.45
N THR A 148 4.62 -3.04 -16.59
CA THR A 148 4.09 -3.42 -17.91
C THR A 148 5.04 -4.33 -18.69
N THR A 149 4.44 -5.14 -19.57
CA THR A 149 5.15 -6.06 -20.47
C THR A 149 4.46 -6.09 -21.84
N LYS A 150 5.21 -6.52 -22.86
CA LYS A 150 4.65 -6.95 -24.14
C LYS A 150 4.13 -8.39 -24.03
N THR A 151 2.82 -8.56 -24.16
CA THR A 151 2.17 -9.87 -24.30
C THR A 151 2.07 -10.26 -25.78
N ALA A 152 1.55 -11.46 -26.08
CA ALA A 152 1.08 -11.76 -27.45
C ALA A 152 -0.02 -10.76 -27.86
N THR A 153 -0.65 -10.16 -26.86
CA THR A 153 -1.90 -9.44 -26.92
C THR A 153 -1.75 -7.90 -26.80
N THR A 154 -0.58 -7.34 -26.60
CA THR A 154 -0.37 -5.88 -26.69
C THR A 154 1.10 -5.60 -26.47
N PRO A 155 1.67 -4.56 -27.10
CA PRO A 155 3.01 -4.11 -26.75
C PRO A 155 3.12 -3.62 -25.30
N THR A 156 2.02 -3.16 -24.70
CA THR A 156 1.94 -2.65 -23.33
C THR A 156 0.74 -3.28 -22.59
N ALA A 157 1.01 -4.24 -21.72
CA ALA A 157 0.03 -4.87 -20.82
C ALA A 157 0.41 -4.59 -19.37
N SER A 158 -0.50 -3.95 -18.61
CA SER A 158 -0.37 -3.80 -17.16
C SER A 158 -0.47 -5.16 -16.45
N LYS A 159 0.49 -5.47 -15.58
CA LYS A 159 0.50 -6.68 -14.73
C LYS A 159 0.42 -6.39 -13.24
N SER A 160 -0.06 -5.19 -12.92
CA SER A 160 -0.39 -4.73 -11.58
C SER A 160 -1.61 -3.82 -11.70
N GLY A 161 -2.51 -3.88 -10.73
CA GLY A 161 -3.61 -2.93 -10.63
C GLY A 161 -3.09 -1.58 -10.17
N LEU A 162 -3.45 -0.53 -10.87
CA LEU A 162 -3.11 0.84 -10.52
C LEU A 162 -4.30 1.51 -9.82
N PHE A 163 -4.06 1.99 -8.61
CA PHE A 163 -4.92 2.99 -7.99
C PHE A 163 -4.10 4.27 -7.81
N TYR A 164 -4.36 5.25 -8.66
CA TYR A 164 -3.64 6.51 -8.66
C TYR A 164 -4.53 7.64 -8.16
N GLU A 165 -4.20 8.18 -6.99
CA GLU A 165 -4.96 9.23 -6.34
C GLU A 165 -4.26 10.58 -6.54
N LEU A 166 -4.96 11.54 -7.15
CA LEU A 166 -4.54 12.94 -7.24
C LEU A 166 -5.22 13.72 -6.11
N GLN A 167 -4.43 14.45 -5.34
CA GLN A 167 -4.88 15.13 -4.12
C GLN A 167 -5.06 16.63 -4.41
N TYR A 168 -6.25 17.14 -4.08
CA TYR A 168 -6.62 18.52 -4.34
C TYR A 168 -7.09 19.25 -3.08
N ASP A 169 -6.79 20.54 -3.05
CA ASP A 169 -7.46 21.50 -2.17
C ASP A 169 -8.55 22.25 -2.97
N THR A 170 -9.77 22.22 -2.45
CA THR A 170 -10.99 22.83 -3.00
C THR A 170 -11.60 23.84 -2.03
N THR A 171 -10.98 24.06 -0.86
CA THR A 171 -11.59 24.86 0.22
C THR A 171 -11.57 26.36 -0.07
N ALA A 172 -10.54 26.84 -0.76
CA ALA A 172 -10.30 28.27 -0.97
C ALA A 172 -10.89 28.83 -2.26
N THR A 173 -11.10 28.00 -3.29
CA THR A 173 -11.49 28.46 -4.64
C THR A 173 -12.22 27.37 -5.40
N THR A 174 -13.12 27.75 -6.30
CA THR A 174 -13.81 26.85 -7.25
C THR A 174 -12.87 26.17 -8.24
N ASN A 175 -11.65 26.69 -8.42
CA ASN A 175 -10.59 26.04 -9.19
C ASN A 175 -9.75 25.15 -8.26
N PRO A 176 -9.81 23.82 -8.40
CA PRO A 176 -9.05 22.90 -7.56
C PRO A 176 -7.53 23.12 -7.68
N VAL A 177 -6.83 23.19 -6.55
CA VAL A 177 -5.36 23.30 -6.52
C VAL A 177 -4.75 21.93 -6.28
N LEU A 178 -3.88 21.47 -7.19
CA LEU A 178 -3.17 20.20 -7.05
C LEU A 178 -2.09 20.33 -5.98
N ILE A 179 -2.25 19.58 -4.88
CA ILE A 179 -1.32 19.60 -3.74
C ILE A 179 -0.39 18.39 -3.72
N GLY A 180 -0.84 17.23 -4.21
CA GLY A 180 -0.08 15.98 -4.11
C GLY A 180 -0.65 14.84 -4.94
N GLY A 181 -0.01 13.67 -4.84
CA GLY A 181 -0.52 12.44 -5.42
C GLY A 181 -0.04 11.20 -4.66
N LYS A 182 -0.73 10.08 -4.85
CA LYS A 182 -0.44 8.81 -4.19
C LYS A 182 -0.66 7.67 -5.18
N LEU A 183 0.39 6.90 -5.42
CA LEU A 183 0.37 5.76 -6.33
C LEU A 183 0.35 4.47 -5.51
N LEU A 184 -0.70 3.65 -5.69
CA LEU A 184 -0.87 2.38 -5.00
C LEU A 184 -0.90 1.22 -6.01
N ASP A 185 -0.03 0.24 -5.79
CA ASP A 185 0.08 -0.97 -6.61
C ASP A 185 -0.71 -2.13 -6.00
N HIS A 186 -1.74 -2.57 -6.70
CA HIS A 186 -2.59 -3.68 -6.29
C HIS A 186 -2.13 -4.96 -6.99
N ARG A 187 -1.50 -5.85 -6.22
CA ARG A 187 -1.06 -7.21 -6.62
C ARG A 187 -0.23 -7.28 -7.90
N PHE A 188 1.07 -7.09 -7.75
CA PHE A 188 2.06 -7.26 -8.80
C PHE A 188 2.24 -8.75 -9.23
N GLU A 189 2.24 -9.06 -10.55
CA GLU A 189 2.45 -10.40 -11.14
C GLU A 189 3.94 -10.83 -11.07
N ARG A 190 4.42 -11.12 -9.86
CA ARG A 190 5.83 -11.47 -9.62
C ARG A 190 6.31 -12.77 -10.31
N SER A 191 5.42 -13.70 -10.64
CA SER A 191 5.76 -14.95 -11.34
C SER A 191 6.42 -14.71 -12.70
N ARG A 192 6.04 -13.61 -13.37
CA ARG A 192 6.55 -13.22 -14.69
C ARG A 192 8.05 -12.97 -14.74
N ILE A 193 8.68 -12.63 -13.62
CA ILE A 193 10.13 -12.41 -13.56
C ILE A 193 10.90 -13.66 -13.95
N THR A 194 10.44 -14.82 -13.49
CA THR A 194 11.15 -16.09 -13.67
C THR A 194 10.58 -16.92 -14.82
N ASP A 195 9.29 -16.76 -15.08
CA ASP A 195 8.53 -17.59 -16.01
C ASP A 195 7.94 -16.71 -17.12
N VAL A 196 8.66 -16.63 -18.25
CA VAL A 196 8.27 -15.80 -19.41
C VAL A 196 7.54 -16.67 -20.44
N PRO A 197 6.27 -16.38 -20.77
CA PRO A 197 5.52 -17.17 -21.74
C PRO A 197 6.11 -17.05 -23.16
N THR A 198 5.94 -18.10 -23.96
CA THR A 198 6.46 -18.13 -25.34
C THR A 198 5.84 -17.02 -26.19
N GLY A 199 6.68 -16.18 -26.81
CA GLY A 199 6.23 -15.07 -27.66
C GLY A 199 5.97 -13.75 -26.93
N GLU A 200 6.04 -13.76 -25.59
CA GLU A 200 5.91 -12.58 -24.73
C GLU A 200 7.28 -12.07 -24.25
N ARG A 201 7.30 -10.86 -23.70
CA ARG A 201 8.44 -10.28 -23.00
C ARG A 201 8.28 -10.40 -21.48
N ASN A 202 9.39 -10.24 -20.77
CA ASN A 202 9.37 -9.85 -19.36
C ASN A 202 9.06 -8.35 -19.22
N PHE A 203 9.19 -7.75 -18.04
CA PHE A 203 9.00 -6.31 -17.82
C PHE A 203 9.96 -5.47 -18.66
N HIS A 204 9.46 -4.35 -19.19
CA HIS A 204 10.23 -3.49 -20.11
C HIS A 204 11.56 -3.01 -19.53
N VAL A 205 11.59 -2.69 -18.23
CA VAL A 205 12.81 -2.22 -17.54
C VAL A 205 14.02 -3.15 -17.72
N LEU A 206 13.82 -4.47 -17.80
CA LEU A 206 14.91 -5.43 -17.98
C LEU A 206 15.53 -5.36 -19.39
N TYR A 207 14.73 -5.02 -20.40
CA TYR A 207 15.19 -4.78 -21.76
C TYR A 207 15.84 -3.40 -21.89
N TYR A 208 15.27 -2.40 -21.19
CA TYR A 208 15.81 -1.03 -21.16
C TYR A 208 17.22 -1.02 -20.60
N LEU A 209 17.48 -1.75 -19.52
CA LEU A 209 18.82 -1.86 -18.93
C LEU A 209 19.84 -2.40 -19.94
N LEU A 210 19.52 -3.45 -20.69
CA LEU A 210 20.46 -4.07 -21.63
C LEU A 210 20.69 -3.26 -22.89
N ALA A 211 19.65 -2.61 -23.42
CA ALA A 211 19.74 -1.84 -24.65
C ALA A 211 20.27 -0.42 -24.43
N GLY A 212 19.94 0.20 -23.30
CA GLY A 212 20.17 1.62 -23.05
C GLY A 212 21.41 1.97 -22.23
N THR A 213 22.08 1.00 -21.61
CA THR A 213 23.33 1.23 -20.90
C THR A 213 24.49 1.50 -21.87
N SER A 214 25.38 2.41 -21.49
CA SER A 214 26.63 2.66 -22.22
C SER A 214 27.58 1.47 -22.07
N GLU A 215 28.59 1.35 -22.93
CA GLU A 215 29.55 0.23 -22.86
C GLU A 215 30.30 0.18 -21.53
N ALA A 216 30.66 1.34 -20.95
CA ALA A 216 31.27 1.42 -19.62
C ALA A 216 30.30 0.94 -18.51
N GLU A 217 29.04 1.38 -18.57
CA GLU A 217 27.99 0.91 -17.65
C GLU A 217 27.77 -0.61 -17.80
N LYS A 218 27.78 -1.16 -19.02
CA LYS A 218 27.65 -2.61 -19.27
C LYS A 218 28.82 -3.40 -18.72
N GLU A 219 30.04 -2.89 -18.85
CA GLU A 219 31.24 -3.53 -18.31
C GLU A 219 31.16 -3.60 -16.77
N HIS A 220 30.82 -2.49 -16.13
CA HIS A 220 30.62 -2.45 -14.67
C HIS A 220 29.53 -3.44 -14.22
N LEU A 221 28.38 -3.45 -14.89
CA LEU A 221 27.24 -4.34 -14.58
C LEU A 221 27.47 -5.82 -14.98
N GLY A 222 28.59 -6.12 -15.65
CA GLY A 222 28.88 -7.45 -16.18
C GLY A 222 27.89 -7.91 -17.26
N LEU A 223 27.27 -6.98 -17.98
CA LEU A 223 26.30 -7.25 -19.06
C LEU A 223 26.97 -7.38 -20.43
N SER A 224 28.27 -7.08 -20.53
CA SER A 224 29.06 -7.24 -21.74
C SER A 224 29.10 -8.71 -22.17
N SER A 225 28.86 -8.96 -23.46
CA SER A 225 28.90 -10.30 -24.03
C SER A 225 30.34 -10.83 -23.99
N VAL A 226 30.64 -11.66 -22.99
CA VAL A 226 31.97 -12.29 -22.79
C VAL A 226 32.41 -13.11 -24.01
N ASN A 227 31.49 -13.46 -24.92
CA ASN A 227 31.75 -14.26 -26.12
C ASN A 227 31.56 -13.49 -27.44
N ALA A 228 32.07 -12.26 -27.55
CA ALA A 228 32.08 -11.53 -28.84
C ALA A 228 32.91 -12.23 -29.95
N GLY A 229 33.74 -13.23 -29.61
CA GLY A 229 34.53 -14.03 -30.54
C GLY A 229 33.80 -15.25 -31.16
N ALA A 230 32.63 -15.61 -30.65
CA ALA A 230 31.80 -16.67 -31.23
C ALA A 230 30.40 -16.10 -31.49
N ASN A 231 29.86 -16.28 -32.69
CA ASN A 231 28.56 -15.77 -33.15
C ASN A 231 27.30 -16.22 -32.36
N LYS A 232 27.41 -16.57 -31.07
CA LYS A 232 26.31 -16.88 -30.16
C LYS A 232 26.12 -15.73 -29.17
N ALA A 233 25.17 -14.84 -29.48
CA ALA A 233 24.68 -13.86 -28.51
C ALA A 233 24.25 -14.57 -27.22
N GLN A 234 24.72 -14.06 -26.07
CA GLN A 234 24.41 -14.61 -24.76
C GLN A 234 22.88 -14.59 -24.53
N ARG A 235 22.31 -15.77 -24.21
CA ARG A 235 20.86 -15.91 -23.99
C ARG A 235 20.51 -15.66 -22.53
N TRP A 236 19.85 -14.53 -22.27
CA TRP A 236 19.27 -14.22 -20.97
C TRP A 236 17.98 -15.00 -20.72
N LYS A 237 18.00 -15.97 -19.80
CA LYS A 237 16.85 -16.84 -19.50
C LYS A 237 15.58 -16.06 -19.16
N TYR A 238 15.72 -15.00 -18.36
CA TYR A 238 14.60 -14.16 -17.92
C TYR A 238 14.11 -13.16 -18.98
N LEU A 239 14.74 -13.04 -20.16
CA LEU A 239 14.25 -12.15 -21.23
C LEU A 239 13.41 -12.88 -22.28
N GLY A 240 13.05 -14.14 -22.03
CA GLY A 240 12.29 -14.96 -22.97
C GLY A 240 13.11 -15.36 -24.20
N HIS A 241 12.43 -15.45 -25.34
CA HIS A 241 13.07 -15.85 -26.59
C HIS A 241 13.95 -14.71 -27.17
N PRO A 242 15.15 -14.97 -27.73
CA PRO A 242 16.04 -13.91 -28.24
C PRO A 242 15.43 -12.98 -29.29
N THR A 243 14.43 -13.45 -30.05
CA THR A 243 13.69 -12.61 -31.02
C THR A 243 12.94 -11.47 -30.35
N GLN A 244 12.65 -11.59 -29.06
CA GLN A 244 11.94 -10.54 -28.32
C GLN A 244 12.79 -9.27 -28.17
N LEU A 245 14.13 -9.34 -28.23
CA LEU A 245 15.01 -8.17 -28.20
C LEU A 245 14.92 -7.30 -29.48
N LYS A 246 14.39 -7.85 -30.59
CA LYS A 246 14.28 -7.16 -31.89
C LYS A 246 12.85 -6.70 -32.20
N VAL A 247 11.92 -6.84 -31.27
CA VAL A 247 10.56 -6.29 -31.43
C VAL A 247 10.70 -4.77 -31.47
N GLY A 248 10.04 -4.09 -32.43
CA GLY A 248 10.20 -2.66 -32.77
C GLY A 248 9.81 -1.65 -31.68
N ILE A 249 10.21 -1.90 -30.44
CA ILE A 249 10.16 -1.02 -29.27
C ILE A 249 11.57 -0.46 -29.10
N ASN A 250 11.69 0.86 -28.98
CA ASN A 250 12.98 1.52 -28.77
C ASN A 250 13.40 1.42 -27.30
N ASP A 251 13.97 0.26 -26.92
CA ASP A 251 14.37 -0.02 -25.55
C ASP A 251 15.50 0.92 -25.05
N ALA A 252 16.36 1.41 -25.95
CA ALA A 252 17.44 2.34 -25.61
C ALA A 252 16.91 3.74 -25.22
N GLU A 253 15.95 4.26 -25.98
CA GLU A 253 15.28 5.52 -25.65
C GLU A 253 14.46 5.38 -24.36
N GLY A 254 13.75 4.26 -24.18
CA GLY A 254 12.99 3.96 -22.96
C GLY A 254 13.87 4.03 -21.70
N PHE A 255 15.10 3.52 -21.77
CA PHE A 255 16.04 3.63 -20.64
C PHE A 255 16.46 5.07 -20.35
N GLN A 256 16.71 5.89 -21.37
CA GLN A 256 17.09 7.29 -21.17
C GLN A 256 15.95 8.09 -20.53
N VAL A 257 14.72 7.88 -20.99
CA VAL A 257 13.52 8.50 -20.39
C VAL A 257 13.35 8.01 -18.94
N PHE A 258 13.53 6.72 -18.66
CA PHE A 258 13.50 6.17 -17.31
C PHE A 258 14.56 6.80 -16.36
N LYS A 259 15.83 6.89 -16.79
CA LYS A 259 16.89 7.56 -16.02
C LYS A 259 16.58 9.04 -15.79
N ASN A 260 16.06 9.72 -16.81
CA ASN A 260 15.67 11.13 -16.72
C ASN A 260 14.48 11.33 -15.77
N ALA A 261 13.51 10.43 -15.77
CA ALA A 261 12.35 10.46 -14.88
C ALA A 261 12.76 10.31 -13.41
N LEU A 262 13.62 9.33 -13.08
CA LEU A 262 14.17 9.17 -11.73
C LEU A 262 14.93 10.43 -11.27
N ARG A 263 15.76 11.03 -12.13
CA ARG A 263 16.47 12.27 -11.80
C ARG A 263 15.53 13.45 -11.54
N LYS A 264 14.48 13.61 -12.34
CA LYS A 264 13.46 14.67 -12.17
C LYS A 264 12.57 14.47 -10.94
N LEU A 265 12.44 13.22 -10.49
CA LEU A 265 11.83 12.86 -9.21
C LEU A 265 12.83 12.88 -8.06
N GLU A 266 13.97 13.57 -8.20
CA GLU A 266 14.90 13.82 -7.09
C GLU A 266 15.49 12.53 -6.48
N PHE A 267 15.68 11.50 -7.31
CA PHE A 267 16.52 10.36 -6.94
C PHE A 267 18.00 10.75 -7.10
N PRO A 268 18.83 10.54 -6.07
CA PRO A 268 20.27 10.75 -6.17
C PRO A 268 20.89 9.76 -7.16
N ARG A 269 22.00 10.17 -7.78
CA ARG A 269 22.69 9.35 -8.80
C ARG A 269 23.15 8.00 -8.26
N SER A 270 23.55 7.93 -6.99
CA SER A 270 23.94 6.69 -6.31
C SER A 270 22.79 5.69 -6.27
N GLU A 271 21.60 6.11 -5.86
CA GLU A 271 20.42 5.24 -5.81
C GLU A 271 20.02 4.77 -7.23
N ILE A 272 20.13 5.62 -8.25
CA ILE A 272 19.85 5.22 -9.64
C ILE A 272 20.83 4.12 -10.09
N ALA A 273 22.11 4.24 -9.74
CA ALA A 273 23.12 3.23 -10.02
C ALA A 273 22.84 1.91 -9.27
N GLU A 274 22.46 1.98 -7.99
CA GLU A 274 22.07 0.82 -7.17
C GLU A 274 20.82 0.12 -7.71
N ILE A 275 19.81 0.86 -8.21
CA ILE A 275 18.65 0.29 -8.92
C ILE A 275 19.12 -0.50 -10.15
N CYS A 276 20.04 0.06 -10.95
CA CYS A 276 20.59 -0.62 -12.13
C CYS A 276 21.40 -1.88 -11.75
N GLN A 277 22.17 -1.83 -10.65
CA GLN A 277 22.89 -2.99 -10.11
C GLN A 277 21.93 -4.11 -9.70
N MET A 278 20.84 -3.80 -8.99
CA MET A 278 19.84 -4.81 -8.60
C MET A 278 19.11 -5.42 -9.80
N LEU A 279 18.77 -4.63 -10.82
CA LEU A 279 18.21 -5.15 -12.06
C LEU A 279 19.20 -6.07 -12.79
N ALA A 280 20.49 -5.73 -12.80
CA ALA A 280 21.54 -6.60 -13.36
C ALA A 280 21.70 -7.90 -12.55
N VAL A 281 21.65 -7.85 -11.22
CA VAL A 281 21.66 -9.04 -10.34
C VAL A 281 20.54 -9.99 -10.74
N ILE A 282 19.33 -9.50 -10.97
CA ILE A 282 18.19 -10.34 -11.37
C ILE A 282 18.46 -11.05 -12.71
N LEU A 283 19.03 -10.34 -13.69
CA LEU A 283 19.41 -10.96 -14.97
C LEU A 283 20.49 -12.03 -14.80
N HIS A 284 21.51 -11.77 -13.98
CA HIS A 284 22.59 -12.70 -13.67
C HIS A 284 22.11 -13.93 -12.90
N ILE A 285 21.15 -13.78 -11.98
CA ILE A 285 20.51 -14.93 -11.30
C ILE A 285 19.87 -15.86 -12.34
N GLY A 286 19.29 -15.32 -13.42
CA GLY A 286 18.73 -16.11 -14.51
C GLY A 286 19.78 -16.90 -15.31
N GLN A 287 21.07 -16.53 -15.23
CA GLN A 287 22.17 -17.24 -15.88
C GLN A 287 22.73 -18.39 -15.04
N LEU A 288 22.44 -18.46 -13.73
CA LEU A 288 22.98 -19.52 -12.87
C LEU A 288 22.55 -20.91 -13.33
N GLU A 289 23.56 -21.78 -13.54
CA GLU A 289 23.41 -23.19 -13.86
C GLU A 289 23.89 -24.04 -12.68
N PHE A 290 23.07 -25.02 -12.29
CA PHE A 290 23.31 -25.88 -11.14
C PHE A 290 23.67 -27.29 -11.59
N ALA A 291 24.62 -27.93 -10.90
CA ALA A 291 24.95 -29.33 -11.07
C ALA A 291 25.31 -29.99 -9.74
N THR A 292 25.02 -31.28 -9.65
CA THR A 292 25.45 -32.11 -8.53
C THR A 292 26.97 -32.23 -8.56
N THR A 293 27.62 -31.78 -7.50
CA THR A 293 29.08 -31.87 -7.31
C THR A 293 29.32 -32.73 -6.07
N SER A 294 30.34 -33.58 -6.13
CA SER A 294 30.81 -34.37 -5.00
C SER A 294 32.13 -33.79 -4.51
N ASP A 295 32.15 -33.22 -3.30
CA ASP A 295 33.42 -32.91 -2.63
C ASP A 295 33.92 -34.16 -1.92
N THR A 296 35.15 -34.57 -2.24
CA THR A 296 35.88 -35.66 -1.57
C THR A 296 36.82 -35.14 -0.48
N SER A 297 36.68 -33.87 -0.08
CA SER A 297 37.51 -33.28 0.97
C SER A 297 37.16 -33.89 2.33
N ALA A 298 38.11 -34.61 2.92
CA ALA A 298 38.00 -35.12 4.28
C ALA A 298 37.72 -33.97 5.26
N VAL A 299 36.65 -34.09 6.05
CA VAL A 299 36.46 -33.23 7.22
C VAL A 299 37.60 -33.54 8.19
N ALA A 300 38.34 -32.52 8.63
CA ALA A 300 39.41 -32.67 9.61
C ALA A 300 38.82 -33.15 10.95
N GLY A 301 38.77 -34.48 11.14
CA GLY A 301 38.17 -35.12 12.30
C GLY A 301 37.80 -36.58 12.08
N ASP A 302 37.49 -36.98 10.84
CA ASP A 302 37.12 -38.38 10.54
C ASP A 302 38.33 -39.15 9.98
N SER A 303 39.09 -39.76 10.88
CA SER A 303 40.17 -40.69 10.57
C SER A 303 39.57 -42.05 10.20
N GLY A 304 39.05 -42.19 8.98
CA GLY A 304 38.58 -43.46 8.47
C GLY A 304 38.37 -43.47 6.95
N GLY A 305 39.27 -44.13 6.22
CA GLY A 305 39.05 -44.78 4.93
C GLY A 305 38.49 -43.96 3.75
N PHE A 306 39.24 -43.94 2.64
CA PHE A 306 38.73 -43.55 1.32
C PHE A 306 37.69 -44.58 0.80
N SER A 307 36.48 -44.60 1.35
CA SER A 307 35.35 -45.32 0.76
C SER A 307 34.51 -44.36 -0.09
N HIS A 308 34.10 -44.83 -1.27
CA HIS A 308 33.22 -44.11 -2.21
C HIS A 308 31.84 -43.74 -1.62
N GLU A 309 31.52 -44.19 -0.41
CA GLU A 309 30.24 -43.97 0.28
C GLU A 309 30.22 -42.72 1.20
N GLY A 310 31.34 -42.02 1.38
CA GLY A 310 31.46 -40.82 2.23
C GLY A 310 31.39 -39.48 1.50
N ALA A 311 31.18 -39.47 0.17
CA ALA A 311 31.13 -38.23 -0.60
C ALA A 311 29.80 -37.50 -0.36
N ASN A 312 29.84 -36.39 0.39
CA ASN A 312 28.69 -35.50 0.52
C ASN A 312 28.39 -34.88 -0.85
N THR A 313 27.28 -35.31 -1.46
CA THR A 313 26.77 -34.72 -2.70
C THR A 313 26.03 -33.43 -2.38
N PHE A 314 26.44 -32.33 -3.01
CA PHE A 314 25.75 -31.05 -2.89
C PHE A 314 25.55 -30.43 -4.28
N THR A 315 24.57 -29.55 -4.39
CA THR A 315 24.31 -28.84 -5.64
C THR A 315 25.21 -27.60 -5.71
N GLY A 316 26.19 -27.64 -6.62
CA GLY A 316 27.11 -26.56 -6.90
C GLY A 316 26.70 -25.73 -8.12
N VAL A 317 27.26 -24.52 -8.24
CA VAL A 317 27.06 -23.64 -9.40
C VAL A 317 28.17 -23.87 -10.42
N LYS A 318 27.81 -24.10 -11.69
CA LYS A 318 28.78 -24.30 -12.79
C LYS A 318 29.48 -23.00 -13.18
N ASN A 319 28.71 -21.93 -13.36
CA ASN A 319 29.18 -20.63 -13.83
C ASN A 319 29.55 -19.70 -12.67
N LYS A 320 30.78 -19.86 -12.16
CA LYS A 320 31.29 -19.09 -11.02
C LYS A 320 31.42 -17.58 -11.30
N GLU A 321 31.57 -17.17 -12.56
CA GLU A 321 31.64 -15.75 -12.94
C GLU A 321 30.33 -15.01 -12.61
N ALA A 322 29.18 -15.55 -13.04
CA ALA A 322 27.87 -14.97 -12.75
C ALA A 322 27.59 -14.96 -11.24
N LEU A 323 27.97 -16.03 -10.53
CA LEU A 323 27.87 -16.09 -9.06
C LEU A 323 28.68 -14.98 -8.38
N THR A 324 29.90 -14.72 -8.85
CA THR A 324 30.78 -13.69 -8.28
C THR A 324 30.21 -12.29 -8.50
N ILE A 325 29.63 -12.02 -9.68
CA ILE A 325 28.96 -10.74 -9.96
C ILE A 325 27.76 -10.55 -9.02
N ILE A 326 26.93 -11.58 -8.85
CA ILE A 326 25.77 -11.52 -7.95
C ILE A 326 26.22 -11.28 -6.50
N ALA A 327 27.23 -12.02 -6.04
CA ALA A 327 27.77 -11.89 -4.69
C ALA A 327 28.32 -10.49 -4.41
N ALA A 328 29.06 -9.90 -5.37
CA ALA A 328 29.62 -8.56 -5.28
C ALA A 328 28.53 -7.50 -5.11
N PHE A 329 27.50 -7.48 -5.97
CA PHE A 329 26.42 -6.50 -5.89
C PHE A 329 25.50 -6.72 -4.69
N LEU A 330 25.25 -7.97 -4.31
CA LEU A 330 24.52 -8.27 -3.08
C LEU A 330 25.35 -7.98 -1.81
N GLY A 331 26.66 -7.75 -1.93
CA GLY A 331 27.55 -7.51 -0.79
C GLY A 331 27.73 -8.74 0.13
N VAL A 332 27.57 -9.96 -0.40
CA VAL A 332 27.66 -11.22 0.36
C VAL A 332 28.83 -12.07 -0.13
N ASN A 333 29.29 -13.01 0.70
CA ASN A 333 30.34 -13.94 0.29
C ASN A 333 29.83 -14.91 -0.79
N ALA A 334 30.62 -15.11 -1.86
CA ALA A 334 30.22 -15.96 -2.99
C ALA A 334 30.02 -17.43 -2.61
N MET A 335 30.81 -17.96 -1.68
CA MET A 335 30.67 -19.34 -1.20
C MET A 335 29.41 -19.51 -0.35
N ASP A 336 29.09 -18.52 0.50
CA ASP A 336 27.87 -18.54 1.30
C ASP A 336 26.62 -18.45 0.42
N LEU A 337 26.66 -17.63 -0.63
CA LEU A 337 25.59 -17.55 -1.62
C LEU A 337 25.38 -18.89 -2.32
N GLN A 338 26.45 -19.53 -2.80
CA GLN A 338 26.36 -20.86 -3.44
C GLN A 338 25.75 -21.89 -2.48
N ARG A 339 26.23 -21.91 -1.23
CA ARG A 339 25.77 -22.85 -0.21
C ARG A 339 24.28 -22.64 0.08
N THR A 340 23.86 -21.39 0.29
CA THR A 340 22.46 -21.01 0.58
C THR A 340 21.50 -21.40 -0.55
N LEU A 341 21.95 -21.31 -1.81
CA LEU A 341 21.14 -21.74 -2.95
C LEU A 341 20.97 -23.27 -3.03
N GLY A 342 21.90 -24.04 -2.46
CA GLY A 342 21.93 -25.51 -2.50
C GLY A 342 21.07 -26.22 -1.44
N TYR A 343 20.51 -25.50 -0.47
CA TYR A 343 19.64 -26.08 0.57
C TYR A 343 18.44 -25.17 0.87
N LYS A 344 17.40 -25.72 1.51
CA LYS A 344 16.26 -24.96 2.04
C LYS A 344 15.85 -25.52 3.40
N SER A 345 15.94 -24.71 4.45
CA SER A 345 15.41 -25.00 5.78
C SER A 345 13.89 -24.81 5.80
N LYS A 346 13.17 -25.81 6.33
CA LYS A 346 11.73 -25.74 6.60
C LYS A 346 11.46 -26.19 8.03
N MET A 347 10.35 -25.72 8.60
CA MET A 347 9.87 -26.17 9.90
C MET A 347 8.93 -27.33 9.72
N ILE A 348 9.28 -28.49 10.27
CA ILE A 348 8.47 -29.70 10.25
C ILE A 348 8.23 -30.06 11.72
N HIS A 349 6.97 -30.11 12.15
CA HIS A 349 6.61 -30.47 13.54
C HIS A 349 7.34 -29.65 14.64
N LYS A 350 7.58 -28.35 14.39
CA LYS A 350 8.33 -27.44 15.28
C LYS A 350 9.84 -27.70 15.38
N GLU A 351 10.40 -28.54 14.51
CA GLU A 351 11.84 -28.74 14.35
C GLU A 351 12.32 -28.15 13.02
N ARG A 352 13.52 -27.55 13.05
CA ARG A 352 14.15 -27.00 11.84
C ARG A 352 14.84 -28.13 11.09
N VAL A 353 14.33 -28.45 9.91
CA VAL A 353 14.90 -29.46 9.01
C VAL A 353 15.47 -28.76 7.79
N THR A 354 16.76 -29.00 7.49
CA THR A 354 17.40 -28.49 6.29
C THR A 354 17.36 -29.54 5.19
N VAL A 355 16.67 -29.23 4.10
CA VAL A 355 16.56 -30.11 2.93
C VAL A 355 17.62 -29.69 1.92
N MET A 356 18.50 -30.61 1.55
CA MET A 356 19.43 -30.40 0.43
C MET A 356 18.65 -30.44 -0.88
N LEU A 357 18.84 -29.44 -1.73
CA LEU A 357 18.10 -29.30 -2.98
C LEU A 357 18.83 -29.98 -4.12
N ASP A 358 18.08 -30.60 -5.02
CA ASP A 358 18.57 -31.05 -6.32
C ASP A 358 18.81 -29.84 -7.25
N PRO A 359 19.44 -30.00 -8.43
CA PRO A 359 19.67 -28.90 -9.36
C PRO A 359 18.40 -28.12 -9.76
N ASN A 360 17.25 -28.80 -9.87
CA ASN A 360 15.98 -28.14 -10.18
C ASN A 360 15.42 -27.37 -8.98
N GLY A 361 15.55 -27.92 -7.77
CA GLY A 361 15.21 -27.25 -6.52
C GLY A 361 16.07 -26.01 -6.29
N ALA A 362 17.39 -26.09 -6.49
CA ALA A 362 18.30 -24.95 -6.37
C ALA A 362 17.98 -23.85 -7.39
N ARG A 363 17.63 -24.22 -8.63
CA ARG A 363 17.13 -23.28 -9.65
C ARG A 363 15.83 -22.59 -9.22
N SER A 364 14.92 -23.33 -8.59
CA SER A 364 13.66 -22.79 -8.06
C SER A 364 13.90 -21.85 -6.87
N HIS A 365 14.88 -22.16 -6.02
CA HIS A 365 15.30 -21.31 -4.91
C HIS A 365 15.98 -20.01 -5.40
N ALA A 366 16.80 -20.09 -6.45
CA ALA A 366 17.35 -18.92 -7.12
C ALA A 366 16.26 -18.07 -7.80
N ASN A 367 15.23 -18.70 -8.38
CA ASN A 367 14.06 -18.01 -8.90
C ASN A 367 13.29 -17.27 -7.79
N GLU A 368 13.14 -17.88 -6.62
CA GLU A 368 12.53 -17.25 -5.44
C GLU A 368 13.30 -15.99 -5.01
N LEU A 369 14.63 -16.03 -4.99
CA LEU A 369 15.48 -14.86 -4.74
C LEU A 369 15.24 -13.76 -5.79
N ALA A 370 15.21 -14.10 -7.09
CA ALA A 370 14.99 -13.12 -8.16
C ALA A 370 13.62 -12.43 -8.08
N ARG A 371 12.54 -13.19 -7.83
CA ARG A 371 11.18 -12.63 -7.64
C ARG A 371 11.13 -11.71 -6.43
N THR A 372 11.78 -12.11 -5.33
CA THR A 372 11.81 -11.34 -4.08
C THR A 372 12.55 -10.01 -4.28
N LEU A 373 13.75 -10.05 -4.88
CA LEU A 373 14.53 -8.84 -5.17
C LEU A 373 13.76 -7.87 -6.05
N TYR A 374 13.13 -8.34 -7.13
CA TYR A 374 12.36 -7.45 -8.01
C TYR A 374 11.13 -6.86 -7.30
N SER A 375 10.39 -7.68 -6.54
CA SER A 375 9.18 -7.22 -5.85
C SER A 375 9.53 -6.15 -4.80
N LEU A 376 10.59 -6.37 -4.01
CA LEU A 376 11.07 -5.40 -3.03
C LEU A 376 11.61 -4.14 -3.72
N LEU A 377 12.25 -4.26 -4.89
CA LEU A 377 12.81 -3.12 -5.62
C LEU A 377 11.70 -2.23 -6.17
N VAL A 378 10.68 -2.82 -6.80
CA VAL A 378 9.52 -2.07 -7.28
C VAL A 378 8.83 -1.36 -6.12
N ALA A 379 8.56 -2.07 -5.03
CA ALA A 379 7.91 -1.48 -3.87
C ALA A 379 8.74 -0.35 -3.23
N TRP A 380 10.06 -0.51 -3.15
CA TRP A 380 10.97 0.54 -2.71
C TRP A 380 10.90 1.80 -3.57
N ILE A 381 10.92 1.63 -4.90
CA ILE A 381 10.85 2.75 -5.85
C ILE A 381 9.50 3.46 -5.69
N MET A 382 8.39 2.71 -5.61
CA MET A 382 7.06 3.31 -5.45
C MET A 382 6.91 4.08 -4.14
N GLU A 383 7.41 3.54 -3.03
CA GLU A 383 7.37 4.24 -1.75
C GLU A 383 8.25 5.51 -1.76
N ASN A 384 9.43 5.46 -2.39
CA ASN A 384 10.29 6.64 -2.55
C ASN A 384 9.68 7.73 -3.43
N VAL A 385 8.94 7.33 -4.48
CA VAL A 385 8.15 8.26 -5.28
C VAL A 385 7.06 8.88 -4.41
N ASN A 386 6.27 8.07 -3.72
CA ASN A 386 5.18 8.54 -2.85
C ASN A 386 5.67 9.48 -1.75
N GLN A 387 6.83 9.23 -1.13
CA GLN A 387 7.42 10.12 -0.12
C GLN A 387 7.72 11.52 -0.66
N ARG A 388 7.97 11.65 -1.96
CA ARG A 388 8.32 12.93 -2.61
C ARG A 388 7.12 13.66 -3.22
N VAL A 389 6.00 12.96 -3.46
CA VAL A 389 4.82 13.54 -4.13
C VAL A 389 3.55 13.58 -3.27
N CYS A 390 3.46 12.78 -2.21
CA CYS A 390 2.28 12.69 -1.36
C CYS A 390 2.31 13.74 -0.25
N VAL A 391 1.14 14.32 0.04
CA VAL A 391 0.94 15.25 1.15
C VAL A 391 0.17 14.54 2.29
N PRO A 392 0.29 14.97 3.56
CA PRO A 392 -0.50 14.41 4.66
C PRO A 392 -2.02 14.46 4.43
N ASP A 393 -2.73 13.44 4.92
CA ASP A 393 -4.17 13.25 4.62
C ASP A 393 -5.09 14.40 5.12
N GLU A 394 -4.62 15.19 6.09
CA GLU A 394 -5.34 16.30 6.73
C GLU A 394 -5.47 17.55 5.85
N THR A 395 -4.50 17.79 4.96
CA THR A 395 -4.53 18.97 4.07
C THR A 395 -5.35 18.73 2.81
N ILE A 396 -5.76 17.50 2.57
CA ILE A 396 -6.49 17.12 1.37
C ILE A 396 -7.95 17.49 1.58
N ALA A 397 -8.57 18.17 0.62
CA ALA A 397 -10.01 18.41 0.63
C ALA A 397 -10.71 17.30 -0.15
N ASN A 398 -10.38 17.16 -1.43
CA ASN A 398 -10.98 16.23 -2.37
C ASN A 398 -9.92 15.52 -3.21
N THR A 399 -10.32 14.43 -3.88
CA THR A 399 -9.40 13.59 -4.63
C THR A 399 -9.97 13.22 -5.99
N ILE A 400 -9.12 13.10 -7.01
CA ILE A 400 -9.45 12.40 -8.27
C ILE A 400 -8.70 11.06 -8.27
N SER A 401 -9.42 9.95 -8.23
CA SER A 401 -8.86 8.59 -8.21
C SER A 401 -8.95 7.97 -9.61
N ILE A 402 -7.85 7.46 -10.13
CA ILE A 402 -7.77 6.74 -11.41
C ILE A 402 -7.53 5.26 -11.10
N VAL A 403 -8.46 4.40 -11.53
CA VAL A 403 -8.45 2.97 -11.21
C VAL A 403 -8.33 2.15 -12.50
N ASP A 404 -7.22 1.45 -12.66
CA ASP A 404 -6.92 0.62 -13.85
C ASP A 404 -6.39 -0.74 -13.40
N PHE A 405 -7.25 -1.76 -13.46
CA PHE A 405 -6.87 -3.14 -13.18
C PHE A 405 -6.58 -3.90 -14.48
N PRO A 406 -5.71 -4.93 -14.45
CA PRO A 406 -5.51 -5.79 -15.61
C PRO A 406 -6.85 -6.40 -16.07
N GLY A 407 -6.95 -6.68 -17.37
CA GLY A 407 -8.17 -7.26 -17.92
C GLY A 407 -8.38 -8.71 -17.50
N PHE A 408 -9.61 -9.19 -17.66
CA PHE A 408 -9.98 -10.59 -17.43
C PHE A 408 -9.09 -11.57 -18.23
N ALA A 409 -8.70 -12.68 -17.59
CA ALA A 409 -7.81 -13.69 -18.16
C ALA A 409 -8.44 -15.09 -18.10
N GLN A 410 -8.80 -15.64 -19.27
CA GLN A 410 -9.35 -17.00 -19.40
C GLN A 410 -8.32 -18.09 -19.07
N GLN A 411 -7.03 -17.84 -19.33
CA GLN A 411 -5.92 -18.76 -19.09
C GLN A 411 -4.77 -18.05 -18.38
N SER A 412 -4.07 -18.75 -17.50
CA SER A 412 -2.87 -18.24 -16.84
C SER A 412 -1.69 -18.21 -17.82
N PRO A 413 -1.09 -17.03 -18.12
CA PRO A 413 0.05 -16.96 -19.02
C PRO A 413 1.32 -17.59 -18.42
N THR A 414 1.56 -17.39 -17.12
CA THR A 414 2.76 -17.84 -16.40
C THR A 414 2.58 -19.21 -15.73
N GLY A 415 1.37 -19.77 -15.76
CA GLY A 415 1.03 -21.02 -15.08
C GLY A 415 0.71 -20.87 -13.60
N SER A 416 0.84 -19.68 -13.00
CA SER A 416 0.37 -19.43 -11.63
C SER A 416 -1.15 -19.36 -11.60
N THR A 417 -1.75 -20.19 -10.75
CA THR A 417 -3.21 -20.23 -10.59
C THR A 417 -3.68 -19.11 -9.67
N LEU A 418 -2.89 -18.78 -8.64
CA LEU A 418 -3.20 -17.70 -7.73
C LEU A 418 -3.26 -16.34 -8.45
N ASP A 419 -2.25 -16.04 -9.28
CA ASP A 419 -2.20 -14.77 -10.03
C ASP A 419 -3.44 -14.60 -10.93
N GLN A 420 -3.86 -15.66 -11.61
CA GLN A 420 -5.06 -15.66 -12.45
C GLN A 420 -6.33 -15.45 -11.62
N LEU A 421 -6.49 -16.19 -10.52
CA LEU A 421 -7.65 -16.11 -9.63
C LEU A 421 -7.81 -14.70 -9.04
N LEU A 422 -6.72 -14.10 -8.54
CA LEU A 422 -6.76 -12.77 -7.93
C LEU A 422 -7.04 -11.67 -8.97
N ASN A 423 -6.47 -11.79 -10.18
CA ASN A 423 -6.76 -10.85 -11.27
C ASN A 423 -8.25 -10.89 -11.68
N ASN A 424 -8.78 -12.10 -11.89
CA ASN A 424 -10.18 -12.27 -12.27
C ASN A 424 -11.13 -11.84 -11.14
N ALA A 425 -10.80 -12.13 -9.88
CA ALA A 425 -11.57 -11.66 -8.72
C ALA A 425 -11.57 -10.12 -8.59
N GLY A 426 -10.46 -9.46 -8.91
CA GLY A 426 -10.39 -8.00 -8.98
C GLY A 426 -11.26 -7.44 -10.10
N THR A 427 -11.20 -8.03 -11.29
CA THR A 427 -12.05 -7.62 -12.42
C THR A 427 -13.54 -7.80 -12.10
N GLU A 428 -13.91 -8.92 -11.47
CA GLU A 428 -15.28 -9.19 -11.00
C GLU A 428 -15.77 -8.11 -10.02
N ALA A 429 -14.90 -7.71 -9.07
CA ALA A 429 -15.20 -6.68 -8.10
C ALA A 429 -15.46 -5.31 -8.76
N VAL A 430 -14.57 -4.91 -9.67
CA VAL A 430 -14.66 -3.61 -10.36
C VAL A 430 -15.88 -3.58 -11.30
N TYR A 431 -16.18 -4.68 -11.97
CA TYR A 431 -17.40 -4.79 -12.80
C TYR A 431 -18.67 -4.71 -11.96
N ASN A 432 -18.74 -5.42 -10.82
CA ASN A 432 -19.88 -5.34 -9.91
C ASN A 432 -20.12 -3.92 -9.38
N MET A 433 -19.05 -3.17 -9.08
CA MET A 433 -19.19 -1.75 -8.71
C MET A 433 -19.81 -0.91 -9.82
N SER A 434 -19.51 -1.21 -11.08
CA SER A 434 -20.12 -0.50 -12.21
C SER A 434 -21.61 -0.79 -12.32
N LEU A 435 -22.04 -2.05 -12.14
CA LEU A 435 -23.45 -2.42 -12.11
C LEU A 435 -24.17 -1.73 -10.95
N HIS A 436 -23.61 -1.81 -9.74
CA HIS A 436 -24.19 -1.19 -8.55
C HIS A 436 -24.29 0.34 -8.68
N TYR A 437 -23.40 0.97 -9.44
CA TYR A 437 -23.47 2.41 -9.74
C TYR A 437 -24.63 2.76 -10.68
N PHE A 438 -24.80 2.03 -11.79
CA PHE A 438 -25.83 2.33 -12.79
C PHE A 438 -27.23 1.89 -12.39
N PHE A 439 -27.36 0.80 -11.65
CA PHE A 439 -28.66 0.20 -11.33
C PHE A 439 -29.15 0.52 -9.91
N ASP A 440 -28.27 0.48 -8.89
CA ASP A 440 -28.72 0.41 -7.49
C ASP A 440 -28.39 1.65 -6.64
N ARG A 441 -27.30 2.38 -6.92
CA ARG A 441 -26.76 3.46 -6.03
C ARG A 441 -27.79 4.54 -5.67
N LYS A 442 -28.78 4.77 -6.53
CA LYS A 442 -29.80 5.81 -6.35
C LYS A 442 -31.21 5.28 -6.18
N ALA A 443 -31.40 3.96 -6.12
CA ALA A 443 -32.71 3.35 -5.98
C ALA A 443 -33.42 3.88 -4.72
N ASP A 444 -32.77 3.82 -3.55
CA ASP A 444 -33.31 4.33 -2.29
C ASP A 444 -33.75 5.79 -2.35
N MET A 445 -32.98 6.63 -3.06
CA MET A 445 -33.25 8.07 -3.15
C MET A 445 -34.39 8.37 -4.11
N LEU A 446 -34.48 7.62 -5.22
CA LEU A 446 -35.60 7.69 -6.15
C LEU A 446 -36.89 7.22 -5.47
N GLU A 447 -36.83 6.15 -4.68
CA GLU A 447 -37.97 5.66 -3.89
C GLU A 447 -38.44 6.70 -2.85
N SER A 448 -37.50 7.35 -2.14
CA SER A 448 -37.85 8.37 -1.15
C SER A 448 -38.50 9.62 -1.73
N GLU A 449 -38.20 9.93 -2.99
CA GLU A 449 -38.76 11.05 -3.74
C GLU A 449 -39.97 10.64 -4.60
N GLU A 450 -40.48 9.42 -4.40
CA GLU A 450 -41.63 8.84 -5.12
C GLU A 450 -41.44 8.77 -6.65
N VAL A 451 -40.18 8.64 -7.10
CA VAL A 451 -39.80 8.53 -8.52
C VAL A 451 -39.77 7.05 -8.92
N SER A 452 -40.76 6.61 -9.69
CA SER A 452 -40.80 5.25 -10.23
C SER A 452 -40.02 5.14 -11.54
N VAL A 453 -38.96 4.34 -11.53
CA VAL A 453 -38.19 3.99 -12.74
C VAL A 453 -38.49 2.53 -13.12
N PRO A 454 -38.84 2.25 -14.39
CA PRO A 454 -39.04 0.89 -14.88
C PRO A 454 -37.82 -0.02 -14.58
N PRO A 455 -38.02 -1.21 -13.99
CA PRO A 455 -36.94 -2.14 -13.72
C PRO A 455 -36.36 -2.65 -15.05
N THR A 456 -35.03 -2.64 -15.16
CA THR A 456 -34.31 -3.19 -16.31
C THR A 456 -33.70 -4.53 -15.89
N SER A 457 -33.95 -5.60 -16.63
CA SER A 457 -33.30 -6.89 -16.39
C SER A 457 -31.84 -6.83 -16.84
N TYR A 458 -30.90 -7.12 -15.94
CA TYR A 458 -29.47 -7.19 -16.24
C TYR A 458 -28.84 -8.44 -15.60
N PHE A 459 -27.65 -8.82 -16.07
CA PHE A 459 -26.89 -9.91 -15.46
C PHE A 459 -26.24 -9.45 -14.16
N ASP A 460 -26.75 -9.93 -13.02
CA ASP A 460 -26.17 -9.66 -11.71
C ASP A 460 -25.06 -10.68 -11.38
N ASN A 461 -23.84 -10.18 -11.20
CA ASN A 461 -22.68 -10.98 -10.83
C ASN A 461 -22.43 -11.05 -9.31
N THR A 462 -23.37 -10.57 -8.50
CA THR A 462 -23.27 -10.51 -7.04
C THR A 462 -23.00 -11.88 -6.40
N ASP A 463 -23.52 -12.97 -6.96
CA ASP A 463 -23.26 -14.33 -6.45
C ASP A 463 -21.80 -14.76 -6.60
N ALA A 464 -21.16 -14.41 -7.72
CA ALA A 464 -19.73 -14.64 -7.95
C ALA A 464 -18.88 -13.77 -7.02
N VAL A 465 -19.23 -12.49 -6.87
CA VAL A 465 -18.54 -11.56 -5.97
C VAL A 465 -18.65 -11.98 -4.51
N LYS A 466 -19.86 -12.32 -4.03
CA LYS A 466 -20.07 -12.85 -2.67
C LYS A 466 -19.36 -14.19 -2.49
N GLY A 467 -19.36 -15.04 -3.52
CA GLY A 467 -18.65 -16.32 -3.52
C GLY A 467 -17.13 -16.15 -3.35
N LEU A 468 -16.53 -15.18 -4.06
CA LEU A 468 -15.08 -14.95 -4.06
C LEU A 468 -14.60 -14.09 -2.90
N LEU A 469 -15.25 -12.94 -2.67
CA LEU A 469 -14.73 -11.82 -1.88
C LEU A 469 -15.37 -11.67 -0.50
N LYS A 470 -16.43 -12.42 -0.15
CA LYS A 470 -17.10 -12.23 1.15
C LYS A 470 -16.10 -12.40 2.32
N PRO A 471 -15.94 -11.40 3.20
CA PRO A 471 -15.03 -11.51 4.34
C PRO A 471 -15.41 -12.69 5.25
N GLY A 472 -14.41 -13.47 5.67
CA GLY A 472 -14.55 -14.66 6.53
C GLY A 472 -15.07 -15.91 5.81
N ASN A 473 -15.84 -15.74 4.74
CA ASN A 473 -16.75 -16.77 4.24
C ASN A 473 -16.70 -16.97 2.71
N GLY A 474 -16.01 -16.10 1.98
CA GLY A 474 -15.73 -16.24 0.56
C GLY A 474 -14.50 -17.10 0.29
N LEU A 475 -14.34 -17.52 -0.97
CA LEU A 475 -13.30 -18.43 -1.43
C LEU A 475 -11.90 -17.94 -1.09
N LEU A 476 -11.61 -16.65 -1.29
CA LEU A 476 -10.30 -16.08 -0.96
C LEU A 476 -10.03 -16.08 0.55
N SER A 477 -11.06 -15.82 1.36
CA SER A 477 -10.93 -15.87 2.82
C SER A 477 -10.73 -17.30 3.33
N ILE A 478 -11.35 -18.30 2.68
CA ILE A 478 -11.17 -19.71 3.00
C ILE A 478 -9.77 -20.16 2.60
N LEU A 479 -9.30 -19.80 1.41
CA LEU A 479 -7.92 -20.06 0.96
C LEU A 479 -6.91 -19.51 1.96
N ASP A 480 -7.10 -18.28 2.42
CA ASP A 480 -6.25 -17.66 3.44
C ASP A 480 -6.26 -18.41 4.78
N ASP A 481 -7.44 -18.77 5.28
CA ASP A 481 -7.58 -19.51 6.54
C ASP A 481 -6.98 -20.93 6.46
N GLN A 482 -7.16 -21.64 5.34
CA GLN A 482 -6.55 -22.97 5.14
C GLN A 482 -5.03 -22.89 5.02
N THR A 483 -4.52 -21.84 4.37
CA THR A 483 -3.08 -21.58 4.26
C THR A 483 -2.46 -21.34 5.64
N ARG A 484 -3.08 -20.47 6.46
CA ARG A 484 -2.63 -20.19 7.83
C ARG A 484 -2.65 -21.43 8.72
N ARG A 485 -3.56 -22.37 8.47
CA ARG A 485 -3.67 -23.64 9.21
C ARG A 485 -2.73 -24.73 8.69
N ASN A 486 -1.86 -24.43 7.70
CA ASN A 486 -0.95 -25.40 7.05
C ASN A 486 -1.69 -26.66 6.56
N ARG A 487 -2.88 -26.48 5.96
CA ARG A 487 -3.71 -27.56 5.42
C ARG A 487 -3.22 -27.96 4.02
N THR A 488 -3.65 -29.12 3.54
CA THR A 488 -3.30 -29.58 2.17
C THR A 488 -4.29 -29.06 1.13
N ASP A 489 -3.84 -29.01 -0.13
CA ASP A 489 -4.67 -28.57 -1.27
C ASP A 489 -5.99 -29.36 -1.38
N MET A 490 -5.97 -30.66 -1.09
CA MET A 490 -7.18 -31.50 -1.08
C MET A 490 -8.15 -31.13 0.06
N GLN A 491 -7.63 -30.76 1.23
CA GLN A 491 -8.45 -30.28 2.34
C GLN A 491 -9.08 -28.91 2.05
N LEU A 492 -8.39 -28.06 1.31
CA LEU A 492 -8.96 -26.82 0.78
C LEU A 492 -10.13 -27.13 -0.16
N LEU A 493 -9.95 -28.01 -1.14
CA LEU A 493 -11.01 -28.39 -2.08
C LEU A 493 -12.25 -28.92 -1.35
N GLU A 494 -12.07 -29.79 -0.35
CA GLU A 494 -13.18 -30.31 0.46
C GLU A 494 -13.90 -29.21 1.27
N SER A 495 -13.14 -28.22 1.76
CA SER A 495 -13.70 -27.05 2.45
C SER A 495 -14.50 -26.16 1.50
N LEU A 496 -14.02 -25.96 0.27
CA LEU A 496 -14.75 -25.26 -0.79
C LEU A 496 -16.02 -26.02 -1.16
N ARG A 497 -15.95 -27.35 -1.29
CA ARG A 497 -17.09 -28.20 -1.60
C ARG A 497 -18.21 -28.06 -0.57
N LYS A 498 -17.91 -28.24 0.72
CA LYS A 498 -18.87 -28.07 1.83
C LYS A 498 -19.52 -26.68 1.86
N ARG A 499 -18.79 -25.68 1.38
CA ARG A 499 -19.23 -24.28 1.38
C ARG A 499 -20.12 -23.92 0.20
N PHE A 500 -19.74 -24.34 -1.01
CA PHE A 500 -20.33 -23.83 -2.25
C PHE A 500 -21.26 -24.82 -2.94
N GLU A 501 -21.04 -26.14 -2.79
CA GLU A 501 -21.87 -27.17 -3.44
C GLU A 501 -23.33 -27.05 -2.99
N GLY A 502 -24.24 -26.85 -3.95
CA GLY A 502 -25.67 -26.67 -3.72
C GLY A 502 -26.07 -25.36 -3.01
N LYS A 503 -25.12 -24.47 -2.69
CA LYS A 503 -25.35 -23.23 -1.93
C LYS A 503 -25.07 -21.96 -2.72
N ASN A 504 -24.08 -21.97 -3.63
CA ASN A 504 -23.76 -20.83 -4.49
C ASN A 504 -23.79 -21.27 -5.96
N PRO A 505 -24.61 -20.66 -6.83
CA PRO A 505 -24.75 -21.07 -8.23
C PRO A 505 -23.54 -20.70 -9.11
N ALA A 506 -22.64 -19.83 -8.63
CA ALA A 506 -21.49 -19.34 -9.37
C ALA A 506 -20.21 -20.16 -9.15
N ILE A 507 -20.13 -21.01 -8.12
CA ILE A 507 -18.92 -21.79 -7.82
C ILE A 507 -19.25 -23.28 -7.81
N GLU A 508 -18.64 -24.01 -8.74
CA GLU A 508 -18.72 -25.46 -8.84
C GLU A 508 -17.40 -26.09 -8.45
N VAL A 509 -17.43 -27.18 -7.67
CA VAL A 509 -16.22 -27.80 -7.13
C VAL A 509 -16.15 -29.25 -7.60
N SER A 510 -15.03 -29.63 -8.22
CA SER A 510 -14.83 -31.02 -8.66
C SER A 510 -14.57 -31.98 -7.48
N SER A 511 -14.68 -33.29 -7.72
CA SER A 511 -14.42 -34.28 -6.68
C SER A 511 -12.93 -34.35 -6.33
N ALA A 512 -12.62 -34.36 -5.02
CA ALA A 512 -11.26 -34.54 -4.49
C ALA A 512 -10.64 -35.91 -4.81
N THR A 513 -11.49 -36.89 -5.10
CA THR A 513 -11.10 -38.27 -5.41
C THR A 513 -11.59 -38.66 -6.80
N SER A 514 -10.78 -39.42 -7.53
CA SER A 514 -11.18 -40.06 -8.79
C SER A 514 -10.91 -41.56 -8.71
N LYS A 515 -11.72 -42.37 -9.41
CA LYS A 515 -11.42 -43.80 -9.63
C LYS A 515 -10.55 -43.91 -10.87
N LEU A 516 -9.31 -44.35 -10.74
CA LEU A 516 -8.48 -44.61 -11.92
C LEU A 516 -9.05 -45.79 -12.73
N PRO A 517 -8.96 -45.74 -14.08
CA PRO A 517 -9.33 -46.89 -14.90
C PRO A 517 -8.48 -48.11 -14.53
N GLY A 518 -9.12 -49.19 -14.07
CA GLY A 518 -8.46 -50.43 -13.62
C GLY A 518 -8.27 -50.57 -12.09
N SER A 519 -8.65 -49.58 -11.29
CA SER A 519 -8.59 -49.61 -9.82
C SER A 519 -9.98 -49.37 -9.21
N ASN A 520 -10.37 -50.19 -8.23
CA ASN A 520 -11.58 -49.97 -7.42
C ASN A 520 -11.34 -49.01 -6.23
N PHE A 521 -10.10 -48.59 -6.00
CA PHE A 521 -9.73 -47.68 -4.91
C PHE A 521 -9.90 -46.23 -5.35
N LEU A 522 -10.47 -45.41 -4.46
CA LEU A 522 -10.51 -43.96 -4.62
C LEU A 522 -9.09 -43.43 -4.40
N THR A 523 -8.54 -42.78 -5.41
CA THR A 523 -7.21 -42.17 -5.38
C THR A 523 -7.35 -40.64 -5.45
N GLU A 524 -6.32 -39.92 -5.01
CA GLU A 524 -6.28 -38.47 -5.10
C GLU A 524 -6.48 -38.02 -6.55
N ASN A 525 -7.39 -37.07 -6.75
CA ASN A 525 -7.65 -36.55 -8.08
C ASN A 525 -6.53 -35.58 -8.49
N THR A 526 -5.67 -36.03 -9.40
CA THR A 526 -4.57 -35.20 -9.95
C THR A 526 -5.07 -34.02 -10.78
N THR A 527 -6.34 -34.02 -11.19
CA THR A 527 -7.01 -32.92 -11.91
C THR A 527 -8.03 -32.17 -11.03
N ALA A 528 -7.89 -32.26 -9.70
CA ALA A 528 -8.69 -31.50 -8.75
C ALA A 528 -8.69 -30.00 -9.05
N ALA A 529 -9.88 -29.47 -9.32
CA ALA A 529 -10.12 -28.08 -9.69
C ALA A 529 -11.45 -27.55 -9.13
N PHE A 530 -11.61 -26.23 -9.10
CA PHE A 530 -12.91 -25.59 -8.92
C PHE A 530 -13.16 -24.66 -10.11
N THR A 531 -14.43 -24.52 -10.49
CA THR A 531 -14.87 -23.66 -11.59
C THR A 531 -15.64 -22.50 -11.01
N VAL A 532 -15.32 -21.29 -11.46
CA VAL A 532 -16.05 -20.07 -11.13
C VAL A 532 -16.72 -19.55 -12.40
N ARG A 533 -18.04 -19.31 -12.31
CA ARG A 533 -18.81 -18.63 -13.34
C ARG A 533 -18.65 -17.12 -13.16
N HIS A 534 -17.72 -16.54 -13.92
CA HIS A 534 -17.48 -15.09 -13.94
C HIS A 534 -18.44 -14.40 -14.92
N PHE A 535 -18.56 -13.07 -14.84
CA PHE A 535 -19.32 -12.29 -15.81
C PHE A 535 -18.85 -12.47 -17.27
N ALA A 536 -17.56 -12.78 -17.46
CA ALA A 536 -16.95 -13.00 -18.77
C ALA A 536 -16.91 -14.48 -19.23
N GLY A 537 -17.42 -15.41 -18.41
CA GLY A 537 -17.45 -16.84 -18.72
C GLY A 537 -16.94 -17.74 -17.59
N GLU A 538 -17.04 -19.05 -17.78
CA GLU A 538 -16.59 -20.02 -16.79
C GLU A 538 -15.07 -20.23 -16.86
N VAL A 539 -14.41 -20.23 -15.71
CA VAL A 539 -12.96 -20.49 -15.60
C VAL A 539 -12.71 -21.59 -14.58
N THR A 540 -11.97 -22.62 -14.99
CA THR A 540 -11.57 -23.74 -14.13
C THR A 540 -10.15 -23.52 -13.60
N TYR A 541 -10.02 -23.48 -12.28
CA TYR A 541 -8.77 -23.25 -11.55
C TYR A 541 -8.26 -24.55 -10.92
N PRO A 542 -7.05 -25.03 -11.26
CA PRO A 542 -6.47 -26.21 -10.61
C PRO A 542 -6.06 -25.90 -9.16
N VAL A 543 -6.29 -26.84 -8.23
CA VAL A 543 -6.00 -26.61 -6.80
C VAL A 543 -4.56 -26.97 -6.42
N LYS A 544 -3.87 -27.72 -7.27
CA LYS A 544 -2.50 -28.17 -7.03
C LYS A 544 -1.53 -26.98 -6.84
N GLY A 545 -0.88 -26.91 -5.69
CA GLY A 545 0.09 -25.87 -5.34
C GLY A 545 -0.53 -24.55 -4.90
N LEU A 546 -1.86 -24.43 -4.84
CA LEU A 546 -2.53 -23.15 -4.57
C LEU A 546 -2.29 -22.63 -3.16
N ILE A 547 -2.20 -23.51 -2.15
CA ILE A 547 -1.90 -23.11 -0.77
C ILE A 547 -0.47 -22.60 -0.63
N GLU A 548 0.50 -23.29 -1.25
CA GLU A 548 1.90 -22.87 -1.24
C GLU A 548 2.09 -21.53 -1.97
N GLU A 549 1.43 -21.37 -3.14
CA GLU A 549 1.39 -20.09 -3.85
C GLU A 549 0.80 -18.99 -2.98
N ASN A 550 -0.29 -19.25 -2.23
CA ASN A 550 -0.95 -18.24 -1.39
C ASN A 550 -0.13 -17.86 -0.15
N GLY A 551 0.65 -18.80 0.40
CA GLY A 551 1.52 -18.54 1.55
C GLY A 551 2.67 -17.59 1.21
N GLU A 552 3.07 -17.51 -0.06
CA GLU A 552 4.12 -16.61 -0.57
C GLU A 552 5.41 -16.63 0.26
N VAL A 553 5.74 -17.80 0.81
CA VAL A 553 6.81 -17.98 1.78
C VAL A 553 8.17 -17.84 1.12
N ILE A 554 8.93 -16.85 1.60
CA ILE A 554 10.35 -16.64 1.31
C ILE A 554 11.18 -17.43 2.34
N SER A 555 12.17 -18.15 1.84
CA SER A 555 13.14 -18.90 2.63
C SER A 555 13.86 -18.00 3.65
N GLY A 556 13.82 -18.37 4.93
CA GLY A 556 14.60 -17.70 5.97
C GLY A 556 16.11 -17.75 5.71
N ASP A 557 16.59 -18.74 4.96
CA ASP A 557 18.01 -18.86 4.63
C ASP A 557 18.48 -17.73 3.72
N ILE A 558 17.66 -17.34 2.72
CA ILE A 558 17.93 -16.18 1.87
C ILE A 558 18.02 -14.91 2.72
N LEU A 559 17.12 -14.75 3.68
CA LEU A 559 17.08 -13.56 4.54
C LEU A 559 18.27 -13.49 5.49
N ASN A 560 18.66 -14.62 6.08
CA ASN A 560 19.82 -14.69 6.95
C ASN A 560 21.11 -14.44 6.18
N MET A 561 21.20 -14.89 4.93
CA MET A 561 22.30 -14.54 4.01
C MET A 561 22.29 -13.04 3.68
N VAL A 562 21.14 -12.45 3.38
CA VAL A 562 21.06 -11.02 3.08
C VAL A 562 21.38 -10.16 4.29
N LYS A 563 21.09 -10.62 5.52
CA LYS A 563 21.51 -9.93 6.75
C LYS A 563 23.03 -9.81 6.91
N THR A 564 23.82 -10.69 6.29
CA THR A 564 25.29 -10.58 6.28
C THR A 564 25.80 -9.69 5.15
N SER A 565 24.91 -9.13 4.33
CA SER A 565 25.26 -8.19 3.28
C SER A 565 25.94 -6.94 3.86
N LYS A 566 27.05 -6.55 3.22
CA LYS A 566 27.72 -5.26 3.47
C LYS A 566 27.17 -4.12 2.61
N ASN A 567 26.17 -4.39 1.76
CA ASN A 567 25.57 -3.38 0.90
C ASN A 567 24.37 -2.71 1.60
N ASP A 568 24.50 -1.43 1.93
CA ASP A 568 23.47 -0.63 2.60
C ASP A 568 22.15 -0.58 1.82
N PHE A 569 22.20 -0.56 0.48
CA PHE A 569 21.00 -0.56 -0.35
C PHE A 569 20.22 -1.86 -0.23
N VAL A 570 20.94 -2.99 -0.22
CA VAL A 570 20.33 -4.32 -0.02
C VAL A 570 19.76 -4.43 1.40
N ALA A 571 20.46 -3.92 2.42
CA ALA A 571 19.93 -3.85 3.77
C ALA A 571 18.65 -3.00 3.87
N LYS A 572 18.58 -1.85 3.18
CA LYS A 572 17.37 -1.03 3.07
C LYS A 572 16.25 -1.76 2.33
N LEU A 573 16.56 -2.49 1.27
CA LEU A 573 15.60 -3.24 0.46
C LEU A 573 14.87 -4.31 1.27
N PHE A 574 15.61 -5.06 2.09
CA PHE A 574 15.07 -6.12 2.96
C PHE A 574 14.62 -5.62 4.34
N GLY A 575 14.90 -4.35 4.68
CA GLY A 575 14.44 -3.70 5.91
C GLY A 575 13.05 -3.04 5.80
N GLN A 576 12.36 -3.18 4.67
CA GLN A 576 11.05 -2.58 4.46
C GLN A 576 9.96 -3.23 5.32
N GLU A 577 8.97 -2.42 5.73
CA GLU A 577 7.77 -2.90 6.47
C GLU A 577 6.92 -3.89 5.67
N ILE A 578 7.11 -3.93 4.35
CA ILE A 578 6.45 -4.86 3.42
C ILE A 578 6.92 -6.30 3.67
N LEU A 579 8.16 -6.48 4.15
CA LEU A 579 8.72 -7.79 4.46
C LEU A 579 8.35 -8.18 5.89
N LYS A 580 7.39 -9.09 6.03
CA LYS A 580 7.01 -9.64 7.34
C LYS A 580 7.83 -10.88 7.62
N THR A 581 8.64 -10.84 8.66
CA THR A 581 9.55 -11.93 9.04
C THR A 581 8.97 -12.73 10.21
N VAL A 582 9.00 -14.05 10.09
CA VAL A 582 8.59 -14.99 11.15
C VAL A 582 9.85 -15.49 11.83
N THR A 583 10.03 -15.12 13.10
CA THR A 583 11.16 -15.59 13.92
C THR A 583 10.80 -16.86 14.68
N HIS A 584 11.80 -17.66 15.00
CA HIS A 584 11.58 -18.87 15.79
C HIS A 584 11.03 -18.55 17.19
N PRO A 585 10.02 -19.28 17.70
CA PRO A 585 9.43 -19.01 19.02
C PRO A 585 10.44 -19.04 20.16
N ASN A 586 11.45 -19.92 20.09
CA ASN A 586 12.47 -20.06 21.12
C ASN A 586 13.74 -19.25 20.82
N GLU A 587 13.97 -18.84 19.56
CA GLU A 587 15.16 -18.09 19.13
C GLU A 587 14.76 -16.84 18.34
N LYS A 588 14.60 -15.71 19.03
CA LYS A 588 14.16 -14.45 18.41
C LYS A 588 15.12 -13.87 17.36
N SER A 589 16.38 -14.32 17.33
CA SER A 589 17.38 -13.91 16.34
C SER A 589 17.22 -14.58 14.98
N THR A 590 16.66 -15.80 14.96
CA THR A 590 16.63 -16.67 13.78
C THR A 590 15.33 -16.45 13.01
N ILE A 591 15.42 -15.88 11.80
CA ILE A 591 14.28 -15.78 10.88
C ILE A 591 14.09 -17.12 10.19
N MET A 592 12.87 -17.65 10.24
CA MET A 592 12.51 -18.93 9.64
C MET A 592 11.96 -18.74 8.23
N GLN A 593 11.09 -17.75 8.07
CA GLN A 593 10.36 -17.47 6.85
C GLN A 593 10.06 -15.97 6.78
N ALA A 594 9.84 -15.45 5.57
CA ALA A 594 9.18 -14.16 5.43
C ALA A 594 8.13 -14.18 4.34
N THR A 595 7.28 -13.17 4.32
CA THR A 595 6.32 -12.92 3.25
C THR A 595 6.45 -11.47 2.80
N VAL A 596 6.36 -11.24 1.49
CA VAL A 596 6.25 -9.90 0.92
C VAL A 596 4.78 -9.54 0.87
N SER A 597 4.42 -8.38 1.42
CA SER A 597 3.02 -8.00 1.41
C SER A 597 2.53 -7.70 -0.02
N SER A 598 1.40 -8.30 -0.39
CA SER A 598 0.63 -8.01 -1.61
C SER A 598 -0.28 -6.79 -1.48
N LYS A 599 -0.30 -6.14 -0.31
CA LYS A 599 -1.10 -4.94 -0.03
C LYS A 599 -0.22 -3.70 -0.18
N PRO A 600 -0.72 -2.61 -0.79
CA PRO A 600 -0.01 -1.33 -0.80
C PRO A 600 0.37 -0.89 0.61
N THR A 601 1.56 -0.28 0.76
CA THR A 601 2.05 0.27 2.04
C THR A 601 1.13 1.35 2.59
N ARG A 602 0.61 2.18 1.69
CA ARG A 602 -0.26 3.31 1.99
C ARG A 602 -1.72 2.96 1.72
N ALA A 603 -2.63 3.55 2.51
CA ALA A 603 -4.07 3.46 2.25
C ALA A 603 -4.57 4.68 1.45
N PRO A 604 -5.68 4.54 0.69
CA PRO A 604 -6.36 5.68 0.07
C PRO A 604 -6.79 6.71 1.11
N SER A 605 -6.69 8.00 0.79
CA SER A 605 -6.89 9.08 1.79
C SER A 605 -8.32 9.15 2.32
N VAL A 606 -9.32 8.83 1.48
CA VAL A 606 -10.75 8.78 1.85
C VAL A 606 -11.02 7.72 2.93
N VAL A 607 -10.30 6.58 2.88
CA VAL A 607 -10.43 5.51 3.88
C VAL A 607 -9.79 5.93 5.21
N SER A 608 -8.62 6.58 5.14
CA SER A 608 -7.86 7.08 6.29
C SER A 608 -8.66 8.09 7.14
N ARG A 609 -9.38 9.03 6.49
CA ARG A 609 -10.24 10.01 7.20
C ARG A 609 -11.39 9.38 7.97
N LYS A 610 -11.99 8.28 7.46
CA LYS A 610 -13.10 7.59 8.14
C LYS A 610 -12.65 6.85 9.41
N THR A 611 -11.44 6.30 9.41
CA THR A 611 -10.86 5.66 10.61
C THR A 611 -10.66 6.64 11.76
N GLN A 612 -10.25 7.89 11.47
CA GLN A 612 -10.05 8.92 12.50
C GLN A 612 -11.37 9.53 13.03
N ARG A 613 -12.43 9.63 12.22
CA ARG A 613 -13.75 10.17 12.63
C ARG A 613 -14.62 9.18 13.44
N SER A 614 -14.17 7.95 13.66
CA SER A 614 -14.95 6.92 14.38
C SER A 614 -14.91 7.03 15.92
N LYS A 615 -15.33 8.18 16.45
CA LYS A 615 -15.86 8.32 17.82
C LYS A 615 -17.14 9.16 17.78
N ALA A 616 -18.24 8.56 17.31
CA ALA A 616 -19.60 9.12 17.42
C ALA A 616 -20.64 7.98 17.55
N PRO A 617 -21.79 8.21 18.22
CA PRO A 617 -22.52 7.18 18.95
C PRO A 617 -23.40 6.27 18.07
N ALA A 618 -23.61 5.05 18.58
CA ALA A 618 -24.17 3.87 17.92
C ALA A 618 -25.64 3.95 17.44
N ALA A 619 -26.28 5.13 17.43
CA ALA A 619 -27.70 5.26 17.10
C ALA A 619 -28.01 5.14 15.60
N TYR A 620 -27.08 5.52 14.71
CA TYR A 620 -27.32 5.51 13.26
C TYR A 620 -27.06 4.14 12.58
N ARG A 621 -26.34 3.22 13.23
CA ARG A 621 -26.03 1.90 12.66
C ARG A 621 -27.19 0.91 12.67
N ARG A 622 -28.28 1.20 13.38
CA ARG A 622 -29.39 0.26 13.56
C ARG A 622 -30.43 0.27 12.43
N LYS A 623 -30.40 1.27 11.54
CA LYS A 623 -31.40 1.40 10.47
C LYS A 623 -30.98 0.75 9.14
N GLN A 624 -29.68 0.65 8.84
CA GLN A 624 -29.18 0.00 7.61
C GLN A 624 -29.02 -1.52 7.70
N MET A 625 -29.21 -2.12 8.88
CA MET A 625 -28.96 -3.55 9.10
C MET A 625 -30.23 -4.40 9.22
N LYS A 626 -31.41 -3.83 8.95
CA LYS A 626 -32.72 -4.51 9.09
C LYS A 626 -33.42 -4.88 7.77
N ALA A 627 -32.77 -4.68 6.62
CA ALA A 627 -33.31 -5.04 5.30
C ALA A 627 -32.51 -6.17 4.64
N MET A 628 -32.19 -7.23 5.39
CA MET A 628 -31.70 -8.50 4.83
C MET A 628 -32.44 -9.66 5.51
N ASP A 629 -32.96 -10.56 4.69
CA ASP A 629 -34.01 -11.54 4.96
C ASP A 629 -33.87 -12.45 6.20
N PRO A 630 -35.00 -12.98 6.73
CA PRO A 630 -35.04 -13.88 7.88
C PRO A 630 -34.88 -15.34 7.45
N PHE A 631 -33.63 -15.82 7.32
CA PHE A 631 -33.38 -17.26 7.27
C PHE A 631 -32.09 -17.65 8.00
N GLU A 632 -32.08 -17.46 9.32
CA GLU A 632 -31.09 -18.07 10.20
C GLU A 632 -31.76 -18.59 11.48
N GLN A 633 -32.15 -19.85 11.47
CA GLN A 633 -32.32 -20.64 12.69
C GLN A 633 -31.57 -21.97 12.49
N GLY A 634 -30.58 -22.22 13.35
CA GLY A 634 -29.99 -23.54 13.52
C GLY A 634 -28.46 -23.59 13.49
N SER A 635 -27.80 -23.19 14.57
CA SER A 635 -26.79 -24.00 15.29
C SER A 635 -26.04 -23.13 16.30
N GLU A 636 -26.50 -23.17 17.54
CA GLU A 636 -25.74 -22.69 18.70
C GLU A 636 -24.61 -23.67 19.02
N VAL A 637 -23.37 -23.21 19.03
CA VAL A 637 -22.30 -23.77 19.87
C VAL A 637 -21.60 -22.58 20.52
N GLY A 638 -21.71 -22.53 21.85
CA GLY A 638 -21.29 -21.41 22.68
C GLY A 638 -19.78 -21.17 22.65
N ASP A 639 -19.40 -19.90 22.59
CA ASP A 639 -18.02 -19.45 22.75
C ASP A 639 -17.93 -18.56 23.99
N SER A 640 -17.24 -19.06 25.01
CA SER A 640 -16.91 -18.34 26.24
C SER A 640 -15.83 -17.30 25.95
N GLN A 641 -16.18 -16.03 26.10
CA GLN A 641 -15.26 -14.91 26.03
C GLN A 641 -14.17 -15.00 27.11
N ALA A 642 -12.91 -15.07 26.66
CA ALA A 642 -11.77 -14.56 27.39
C ALA A 642 -10.94 -13.69 26.44
N GLY A 643 -10.83 -12.40 26.79
CA GLY A 643 -10.06 -11.43 26.03
C GLY A 643 -8.59 -11.80 25.98
N SER A 644 -8.14 -12.31 24.84
CA SER A 644 -6.73 -12.35 24.47
C SER A 644 -6.45 -11.25 23.46
N MET A 645 -5.52 -10.39 23.83
CA MET A 645 -4.90 -9.34 23.02
C MET A 645 -4.49 -9.93 21.66
N LYS A 646 -5.15 -9.51 20.57
CA LYS A 646 -4.87 -9.99 19.21
C LYS A 646 -3.42 -9.68 18.81
N THR A 647 -2.53 -10.64 18.99
CA THR A 647 -1.30 -10.75 18.20
C THR A 647 -1.72 -10.90 16.73
N GLY A 648 -1.26 -9.99 15.86
CA GLY A 648 -1.66 -9.92 14.45
C GLY A 648 -1.50 -11.27 13.75
N THR A 649 -2.62 -11.86 13.35
CA THR A 649 -2.64 -13.09 12.58
C THR A 649 -2.14 -12.80 11.16
N GLU A 650 -1.03 -13.45 10.79
CA GLU A 650 -0.42 -13.36 9.47
C GLU A 650 -1.43 -13.78 8.39
N GLN A 651 -1.79 -12.85 7.52
CA GLN A 651 -2.63 -13.07 6.34
C GLN A 651 -1.73 -13.43 5.16
N GLY A 652 -2.08 -14.46 4.39
CA GLY A 652 -1.48 -14.79 3.10
C GLY A 652 -1.91 -13.82 1.99
N ALA A 653 -1.48 -14.08 0.76
CA ALA A 653 -1.66 -13.14 -0.36
C ALA A 653 -3.12 -12.85 -0.69
N SER A 654 -3.98 -13.87 -0.69
CA SER A 654 -5.42 -13.73 -0.94
C SER A 654 -6.11 -12.88 0.12
N GLY A 655 -5.80 -13.05 1.41
CA GLY A 655 -6.34 -12.22 2.50
C GLY A 655 -5.88 -10.76 2.41
N GLN A 656 -4.60 -10.55 2.09
CA GLN A 656 -4.03 -9.21 1.90
C GLN A 656 -4.63 -8.49 0.68
N TYR A 657 -4.78 -9.20 -0.44
CA TYR A 657 -5.41 -8.68 -1.64
C TYR A 657 -6.88 -8.35 -1.40
N LEU A 658 -7.61 -9.20 -0.66
CA LEU A 658 -8.99 -8.94 -0.29
C LEU A 658 -9.12 -7.65 0.53
N SER A 659 -8.24 -7.43 1.52
CA SER A 659 -8.20 -6.16 2.27
C SER A 659 -7.88 -4.96 1.37
N SER A 660 -7.06 -5.17 0.34
CA SER A 660 -6.68 -4.14 -0.61
C SER A 660 -7.84 -3.74 -1.54
N LEU A 661 -8.58 -4.73 -2.06
CA LEU A 661 -9.78 -4.50 -2.85
C LEU A 661 -10.90 -3.85 -2.03
N ASP A 662 -11.11 -4.28 -0.79
CA ASP A 662 -12.07 -3.67 0.14
C ASP A 662 -11.83 -2.16 0.32
N ASN A 663 -10.57 -1.72 0.37
CA ASN A 663 -10.24 -0.30 0.39
C ASN A 663 -10.70 0.42 -0.89
N VAL A 664 -10.50 -0.17 -2.07
CA VAL A 664 -10.95 0.40 -3.36
C VAL A 664 -12.48 0.46 -3.40
N GLN A 665 -13.19 -0.60 -2.97
CA GLN A 665 -14.65 -0.60 -2.94
C GLN A 665 -15.18 0.51 -2.03
N LYS A 666 -14.56 0.71 -0.86
CA LYS A 666 -14.94 1.75 0.10
C LYS A 666 -14.77 3.18 -0.44
N VAL A 667 -13.76 3.42 -1.28
CA VAL A 667 -13.56 4.72 -1.94
C VAL A 667 -14.67 4.96 -2.97
N LEU A 668 -14.94 3.96 -3.81
CA LEU A 668 -15.92 4.06 -4.89
C LEU A 668 -17.38 4.08 -4.41
N ALA A 669 -17.66 3.43 -3.29
CA ALA A 669 -18.97 3.44 -2.63
C ALA A 669 -19.18 4.66 -1.70
N ASP A 670 -18.19 5.55 -1.55
CA ASP A 670 -18.36 6.73 -0.71
C ASP A 670 -19.42 7.67 -1.32
N PRO A 671 -20.43 8.12 -0.55
CA PRO A 671 -21.47 9.01 -1.07
C PRO A 671 -20.94 10.31 -1.67
N ASN A 672 -19.81 10.82 -1.14
CA ASN A 672 -19.13 12.03 -1.62
C ASN A 672 -18.17 11.78 -2.80
N THR A 673 -18.10 10.54 -3.32
CA THR A 673 -17.30 10.19 -4.49
C THR A 673 -18.22 9.92 -5.67
N ASN A 674 -18.04 10.66 -6.76
CA ASN A 674 -18.70 10.44 -8.04
C ASN A 674 -17.81 9.58 -8.97
N SER A 675 -18.41 8.63 -9.67
CA SER A 675 -17.67 7.62 -10.45
C SER A 675 -17.94 7.74 -11.96
N TYR A 676 -16.88 7.75 -12.75
CA TYR A 676 -16.89 7.67 -14.21
C TYR A 676 -16.35 6.31 -14.67
N PHE A 677 -16.90 5.77 -15.74
CA PHE A 677 -16.54 4.45 -16.29
C PHE A 677 -16.09 4.57 -17.75
N VAL A 678 -14.95 3.97 -18.07
CA VAL A 678 -14.42 3.92 -19.44
C VAL A 678 -14.40 2.47 -19.91
N PHE A 679 -15.32 2.12 -20.81
CA PHE A 679 -15.41 0.81 -21.44
C PHE A 679 -14.50 0.76 -22.67
N CYS A 680 -13.39 0.06 -22.56
CA CYS A 680 -12.39 -0.09 -23.61
C CYS A 680 -12.62 -1.40 -24.35
N LEU A 681 -12.94 -1.33 -25.64
CA LEU A 681 -13.28 -2.47 -26.50
C LEU A 681 -12.22 -2.71 -27.58
N LYS A 682 -11.90 -3.97 -27.84
CA LYS A 682 -11.12 -4.36 -29.05
C LYS A 682 -12.06 -4.48 -30.25
N PRO A 683 -11.73 -3.90 -31.43
CA PRO A 683 -12.57 -4.06 -32.63
C PRO A 683 -12.36 -5.42 -33.31
N ASN A 684 -11.24 -6.09 -33.07
CA ASN A 684 -10.92 -7.42 -33.59
C ASN A 684 -9.81 -8.09 -32.76
N ASP A 685 -9.76 -9.42 -32.76
CA ASP A 685 -8.75 -10.21 -32.05
C ASP A 685 -7.37 -10.21 -32.74
N ARG A 686 -7.35 -9.99 -34.06
CA ARG A 686 -6.14 -10.00 -34.90
C ARG A 686 -5.30 -8.72 -34.82
N ARG A 687 -5.80 -7.68 -34.13
CA ARG A 687 -5.24 -6.32 -34.02
C ARG A 687 -4.84 -5.68 -35.33
N MET A 688 -5.61 -5.96 -36.36
CA MET A 688 -5.43 -5.26 -37.62
C MET A 688 -6.15 -3.91 -37.53
N ALA A 689 -5.41 -2.85 -37.83
CA ALA A 689 -5.96 -1.52 -38.01
C ALA A 689 -7.11 -1.54 -39.03
N ASN A 690 -8.11 -0.69 -38.81
CA ASN A 690 -9.28 -0.52 -39.68
C ASN A 690 -10.15 -1.77 -39.92
N GLN A 691 -9.92 -2.86 -39.18
CA GLN A 691 -10.79 -4.03 -39.20
C GLN A 691 -11.74 -4.04 -38.01
N PHE A 692 -13.01 -4.34 -38.28
CA PHE A 692 -14.06 -4.46 -37.28
C PHE A 692 -14.71 -5.84 -37.39
N ASP A 693 -14.54 -6.66 -36.37
CA ASP A 693 -15.23 -7.93 -36.21
C ASP A 693 -16.46 -7.73 -35.33
N SER A 694 -17.63 -7.75 -35.97
CA SER A 694 -18.91 -7.59 -35.28
C SER A 694 -19.17 -8.68 -34.24
N LYS A 695 -18.64 -9.89 -34.41
CA LYS A 695 -18.81 -10.96 -33.41
C LYS A 695 -17.97 -10.65 -32.17
N CYS A 696 -16.71 -10.29 -32.37
CA CYS A 696 -15.78 -9.91 -31.30
C CYS A 696 -16.30 -8.73 -30.45
N VAL A 697 -16.80 -7.68 -31.10
CA VAL A 697 -17.36 -6.51 -30.40
C VAL A 697 -18.67 -6.84 -29.72
N ARG A 698 -19.58 -7.58 -30.38
CA ARG A 698 -20.87 -7.97 -29.79
C ARG A 698 -20.69 -8.82 -28.54
N THR A 699 -19.75 -9.77 -28.54
CA THR A 699 -19.45 -10.57 -27.34
C THR A 699 -19.00 -9.67 -26.19
N GLN A 700 -18.14 -8.69 -26.43
CA GLN A 700 -17.74 -7.74 -25.37
C GLN A 700 -18.91 -6.84 -24.92
N MET A 701 -19.79 -6.42 -25.84
CA MET A 701 -20.98 -5.64 -25.47
C MET A 701 -21.89 -6.41 -24.52
N GLN A 702 -22.07 -7.71 -24.78
CA GLN A 702 -22.83 -8.62 -23.93
C GLN A 702 -22.12 -8.86 -22.59
N THR A 703 -20.81 -9.12 -22.62
CA THR A 703 -20.02 -9.34 -21.41
C THR A 703 -20.07 -8.15 -20.46
N PHE A 704 -20.00 -6.91 -20.96
CA PHE A 704 -20.04 -5.70 -20.12
C PHE A 704 -21.46 -5.15 -19.87
N GLY A 705 -22.51 -5.81 -20.36
CA GLY A 705 -23.90 -5.36 -20.18
C GLY A 705 -24.19 -3.96 -20.76
N ILE A 706 -23.51 -3.59 -21.85
CA ILE A 706 -23.55 -2.22 -22.38
C ILE A 706 -24.96 -1.87 -22.89
N ALA A 707 -25.68 -2.83 -23.47
CA ALA A 707 -27.03 -2.62 -23.98
C ALA A 707 -28.03 -2.37 -22.84
N GLU A 708 -27.94 -3.14 -21.75
CA GLU A 708 -28.76 -3.00 -20.56
C GLU A 708 -28.50 -1.66 -19.87
N ILE A 709 -27.23 -1.26 -19.73
CA ILE A 709 -26.85 0.07 -19.21
C ILE A 709 -27.44 1.17 -20.10
N SER A 710 -27.33 1.04 -21.43
CA SER A 710 -27.89 2.02 -22.38
C SER A 710 -29.41 2.13 -22.26
N GLN A 711 -30.12 1.01 -22.08
CA GLN A 711 -31.57 1.00 -21.86
C GLN A 711 -31.96 1.65 -20.52
N ARG A 712 -31.20 1.37 -19.45
CA ARG A 712 -31.41 1.99 -18.13
C ARG A 712 -31.25 3.50 -18.18
N LEU A 713 -30.21 4.00 -18.86
CA LEU A 713 -29.92 5.43 -19.02
C LEU A 713 -30.89 6.14 -19.96
N ARG A 714 -31.42 5.45 -20.98
CA ARG A 714 -32.51 5.98 -21.81
C ARG A 714 -33.76 6.29 -20.99
N THR A 715 -34.02 5.50 -19.97
CA THR A 715 -35.24 5.62 -19.17
C THR A 715 -35.07 6.66 -18.08
N ALA A 716 -33.90 6.68 -17.43
CA ALA A 716 -33.58 7.68 -16.41
C ALA A 716 -32.05 7.83 -16.25
N ASP A 717 -31.52 8.98 -16.68
CA ASP A 717 -30.12 9.42 -16.51
C ASP A 717 -30.02 10.49 -15.43
N PHE A 718 -30.42 10.11 -14.20
CA PHE A 718 -30.43 11.02 -13.05
C PHE A 718 -29.10 10.98 -12.31
N SER A 719 -28.24 11.97 -12.54
CA SER A 719 -26.88 12.04 -11.99
C SER A 719 -26.72 12.95 -10.78
N ILE A 720 -27.60 13.93 -10.61
CA ILE A 720 -27.56 14.93 -9.55
C ILE A 720 -28.97 15.09 -9.00
N PHE A 721 -29.07 15.28 -7.70
CA PHE A 721 -30.29 15.74 -7.05
C PHE A 721 -30.01 17.08 -6.40
N MET A 722 -30.98 17.96 -6.51
CA MET A 722 -30.88 19.34 -6.07
C MET A 722 -32.21 19.73 -5.40
N PRO A 723 -32.20 20.24 -4.16
CA PRO A 723 -33.40 20.81 -3.55
C PRO A 723 -33.93 21.97 -4.39
N PHE A 724 -35.25 22.21 -4.33
CA PHE A 724 -35.88 23.25 -5.16
C PHE A 724 -35.24 24.65 -4.98
N GLY A 725 -34.93 25.04 -3.73
CA GLY A 725 -34.27 26.31 -3.46
C GLY A 725 -32.88 26.45 -4.10
N GLU A 726 -32.07 25.39 -4.11
CA GLU A 726 -30.74 25.40 -4.75
C GLU A 726 -30.88 25.52 -6.28
N PHE A 727 -31.84 24.80 -6.87
CA PHE A 727 -32.10 24.85 -8.31
C PHE A 727 -32.56 26.24 -8.77
N LEU A 728 -33.54 26.81 -8.07
CA LEU A 728 -34.10 28.13 -8.39
C LEU A 728 -33.07 29.26 -8.20
N GLY A 729 -32.17 29.10 -7.23
CA GLY A 729 -31.05 30.02 -7.03
C GLY A 729 -30.04 30.00 -8.18
N LEU A 730 -29.76 28.81 -8.75
CA LEU A 730 -28.84 28.68 -9.90
C LEU A 730 -29.45 29.14 -11.23
N THR A 731 -30.77 29.03 -11.40
CA THR A 731 -31.45 29.43 -12.64
C THR A 731 -31.88 30.91 -12.65
N GLU A 732 -31.56 31.66 -11.59
CA GLU A 732 -31.98 33.06 -11.37
C GLU A 732 -33.51 33.25 -11.47
N ALA A 733 -34.28 32.18 -11.28
CA ALA A 733 -35.73 32.16 -11.43
C ALA A 733 -36.47 32.82 -10.24
N GLU A 734 -35.74 33.38 -9.26
CA GLU A 734 -36.28 34.11 -8.09
C GLU A 734 -37.02 35.40 -8.44
N ALA A 735 -36.67 36.06 -9.55
CA ALA A 735 -37.22 37.38 -9.85
C ALA A 735 -38.50 37.39 -10.70
N MET A 736 -38.84 36.31 -11.43
CA MET A 736 -39.84 36.38 -12.51
C MET A 736 -41.19 35.70 -12.27
N LEU A 737 -41.37 34.83 -11.26
CA LEU A 737 -42.58 34.00 -11.15
C LEU A 737 -43.19 33.93 -9.74
N VAL A 738 -44.51 34.16 -9.65
CA VAL A 738 -45.35 34.00 -8.46
C VAL A 738 -45.92 32.58 -8.46
N GLY A 739 -45.61 31.77 -7.45
CA GLY A 739 -46.08 30.37 -7.33
C GLY A 739 -45.32 29.61 -6.25
N SER A 740 -45.71 28.35 -6.00
CA SER A 740 -44.95 27.44 -5.14
C SER A 740 -43.57 27.12 -5.75
N GLU A 741 -42.57 26.74 -4.94
CA GLU A 741 -41.22 26.41 -5.44
C GLU A 741 -41.27 25.33 -6.53
N ARG A 742 -42.15 24.34 -6.38
CA ARG A 742 -42.37 23.27 -7.35
C ARG A 742 -42.94 23.78 -8.68
N GLU A 743 -43.97 24.62 -8.66
CA GLU A 743 -44.55 25.20 -9.89
C GLU A 743 -43.51 26.05 -10.64
N ARG A 744 -42.67 26.79 -9.91
CA ARG A 744 -41.59 27.59 -10.49
C ARG A 744 -40.53 26.71 -11.17
N VAL A 745 -40.22 25.56 -10.57
CA VAL A 745 -39.32 24.55 -11.16
C VAL A 745 -39.94 23.95 -12.42
N GLU A 746 -41.22 23.59 -12.40
CA GLU A 746 -41.96 23.05 -13.56
C GLU A 746 -41.89 23.99 -14.77
N ILE A 747 -42.18 25.28 -14.56
CA ILE A 747 -42.14 26.30 -15.62
C ILE A 747 -40.71 26.48 -16.17
N THR A 748 -39.70 26.46 -15.29
CA THR A 748 -38.29 26.58 -15.71
C THR A 748 -37.88 25.41 -16.60
N ILE A 749 -38.32 24.19 -16.29
CA ILE A 749 -38.03 23.00 -17.11
C ILE A 749 -38.73 23.08 -18.46
N GLU A 750 -39.99 23.53 -18.50
CA GLU A 750 -40.73 23.73 -19.74
C GLU A 750 -40.05 24.76 -20.65
N GLU A 751 -39.48 25.82 -20.07
CA GLU A 751 -38.70 26.83 -20.79
C GLU A 751 -37.41 26.23 -21.39
N LYS A 752 -36.68 25.42 -20.62
CA LYS A 752 -35.42 24.79 -21.05
C LYS A 752 -35.61 23.64 -22.04
N ARG A 753 -36.81 23.06 -22.13
CA ARG A 753 -37.15 21.95 -23.06
C ARG A 753 -36.22 20.74 -22.94
N TRP A 754 -35.82 20.39 -21.72
CA TRP A 754 -35.01 19.20 -21.48
C TRP A 754 -35.83 17.92 -21.67
N PRO A 755 -35.19 16.82 -22.09
CA PRO A 755 -35.89 15.56 -22.28
C PRO A 755 -36.24 14.92 -20.93
N SER A 756 -37.38 14.24 -20.87
CA SER A 756 -37.94 13.69 -19.62
C SER A 756 -37.10 12.59 -18.95
N ASN A 757 -36.15 12.00 -19.69
CA ASN A 757 -35.21 11.02 -19.14
C ASN A 757 -34.01 11.67 -18.44
N GLU A 758 -33.73 12.96 -18.69
CA GLU A 758 -32.63 13.70 -18.07
C GLU A 758 -33.09 14.53 -16.88
N VAL A 759 -34.39 14.78 -16.73
CA VAL A 759 -34.95 15.64 -15.69
C VAL A 759 -36.23 15.06 -15.12
N PHE A 760 -36.32 15.03 -13.80
CA PHE A 760 -37.52 14.57 -13.09
C PHE A 760 -37.74 15.36 -11.81
N ILE A 761 -39.00 15.68 -11.51
CA ILE A 761 -39.40 16.48 -10.35
C ILE A 761 -39.87 15.53 -9.25
N GLY A 762 -39.13 15.50 -8.15
CA GLY A 762 -39.46 14.73 -6.95
C GLY A 762 -40.43 15.45 -6.02
N SER A 763 -40.49 14.98 -4.78
CA SER A 763 -41.33 15.58 -3.74
C SER A 763 -40.66 16.76 -3.04
N THR A 764 -39.33 16.70 -2.85
CA THR A 764 -38.56 17.74 -2.14
C THR A 764 -37.50 18.43 -3.01
N GLY A 765 -37.22 17.88 -4.19
CA GLY A 765 -36.23 18.43 -5.10
C GLY A 765 -36.36 17.94 -6.54
N ILE A 766 -35.37 18.26 -7.35
CA ILE A 766 -35.28 17.91 -8.77
C ILE A 766 -34.09 16.98 -9.03
N PHE A 767 -34.31 15.97 -9.84
CA PHE A 767 -33.28 15.12 -10.42
C PHE A 767 -32.85 15.64 -11.78
N LEU A 768 -31.54 15.74 -11.98
CA LEU A 768 -30.92 16.30 -13.17
C LEU A 768 -29.81 15.38 -13.72
N SER A 769 -29.70 15.31 -15.03
CA SER A 769 -28.52 14.82 -15.72
C SER A 769 -27.36 15.81 -15.50
N GLU A 770 -26.12 15.32 -15.60
CA GLU A 770 -24.92 16.15 -15.38
C GLU A 770 -24.81 17.19 -16.49
N ARG A 771 -25.34 16.87 -17.68
CA ARG A 771 -25.47 17.79 -18.80
C ARG A 771 -26.41 18.95 -18.46
N CYS A 772 -27.63 18.68 -17.97
CA CYS A 772 -28.58 19.72 -17.57
C CYS A 772 -28.02 20.59 -16.44
N TRP A 773 -27.33 19.98 -15.48
CA TRP A 773 -26.64 20.72 -14.41
C TRP A 773 -25.54 21.65 -14.94
N MET A 774 -24.69 21.17 -15.85
CA MET A 774 -23.65 22.03 -16.45
C MET A 774 -24.23 23.19 -17.25
N GLU A 775 -25.41 23.01 -17.85
CA GLU A 775 -26.12 24.08 -18.57
C GLU A 775 -26.62 25.18 -17.62
N ILE A 776 -27.26 24.81 -16.49
CA ILE A 776 -27.73 25.80 -15.50
C ILE A 776 -26.60 26.48 -14.75
N ALA A 777 -25.51 25.76 -14.50
CA ALA A 777 -24.34 26.33 -13.84
C ALA A 777 -23.51 27.23 -14.80
N GLN A 778 -23.96 27.42 -16.06
CA GLN A 778 -23.27 28.16 -17.12
C GLN A 778 -21.84 27.63 -17.40
N LEU A 779 -21.60 26.34 -17.11
CA LEU A 779 -20.30 25.68 -17.28
C LEU A 779 -20.11 25.09 -18.67
N SER A 780 -21.16 25.07 -19.50
CA SER A 780 -21.11 24.54 -20.86
C SER A 780 -20.18 25.35 -21.79
N GLU A 781 -20.00 26.64 -21.53
CA GLU A 781 -19.12 27.53 -22.32
C GLU A 781 -17.64 27.48 -21.88
N ALA A 782 -17.36 27.17 -20.61
CA ALA A 782 -15.99 27.10 -20.10
C ALA A 782 -15.16 25.93 -20.67
N GLY A 783 -15.84 24.87 -21.18
CA GLY A 783 -15.19 23.72 -21.84
C GLY A 783 -14.93 23.90 -23.34
N SER A 784 -15.48 24.95 -23.98
CA SER A 784 -15.49 25.08 -25.46
C SER A 784 -14.88 26.40 -25.97
N ALA A 785 -13.98 27.04 -25.21
CA ALA A 785 -13.27 28.25 -25.64
C ALA A 785 -12.22 28.01 -26.76
N SER A 786 -12.54 27.20 -27.77
CA SER A 786 -11.80 27.12 -29.03
C SER A 786 -12.64 27.23 -30.31
N GLY A 787 -13.95 27.51 -30.23
CA GLY A 787 -14.73 27.61 -31.47
C GLY A 787 -16.06 28.33 -31.34
N ARG A 788 -16.04 29.66 -31.42
CA ARG A 788 -17.06 30.52 -32.08
C ARG A 788 -16.69 32.00 -31.88
N PHE A 789 -16.04 32.60 -32.88
CA PHE A 789 -16.17 34.04 -33.10
C PHE A 789 -17.54 34.28 -33.75
N GLY A 790 -18.31 35.18 -33.16
CA GLY A 790 -19.63 35.59 -33.63
C GLY A 790 -19.57 36.25 -35.01
N ALA A 791 -20.64 36.02 -35.77
CA ALA A 791 -20.92 36.73 -37.00
C ALA A 791 -21.09 38.24 -36.72
N VAL A 792 -20.33 39.07 -37.42
CA VAL A 792 -20.58 40.50 -37.57
C VAL A 792 -21.29 40.71 -38.91
N PRO A 793 -22.32 41.58 -39.03
CA PRO A 793 -23.09 41.73 -40.25
C PRO A 793 -22.29 42.40 -41.36
N SER A 794 -22.59 41.98 -42.59
CA SER A 794 -22.12 42.50 -43.87
C SER A 794 -22.43 43.99 -44.07
N ASP A 795 -21.43 44.76 -44.47
CA ASP A 795 -21.58 45.87 -45.43
C ASP A 795 -20.32 45.96 -46.29
N GLY A 796 -20.52 46.12 -47.60
CA GLY A 796 -19.47 46.02 -48.61
C GLY A 796 -18.89 47.38 -49.03
N ASP A 797 -17.62 47.37 -49.46
CA ASP A 797 -17.19 48.09 -50.66
C ASP A 797 -15.81 47.59 -51.16
N VAL A 798 -15.54 47.89 -52.42
CA VAL A 798 -14.55 47.34 -53.37
C VAL A 798 -13.15 48.00 -53.25
N GLY A 799 -12.08 47.22 -53.50
CA GLY A 799 -10.76 47.75 -53.90
C GLY A 799 -9.54 46.84 -53.68
N THR A 800 -9.06 46.19 -54.74
CA THR A 800 -7.79 45.42 -54.86
C THR A 800 -6.59 46.32 -55.25
N PRO A 801 -5.32 45.86 -55.40
CA PRO A 801 -4.51 44.81 -54.73
C PRO A 801 -3.03 45.24 -54.38
N ILE A 802 -2.23 44.30 -53.81
CA ILE A 802 -0.75 44.07 -53.94
C ILE A 802 0.12 44.09 -52.66
N ASP A 803 0.75 42.91 -52.45
CA ASP A 803 2.00 42.47 -51.78
C ASP A 803 2.31 42.63 -50.28
N GLY A 804 2.82 41.52 -49.73
CA GLY A 804 3.51 41.46 -48.42
C GLY A 804 3.29 40.15 -47.67
N GLY A 805 3.93 39.07 -48.13
CA GLY A 805 3.76 37.71 -47.60
C GLY A 805 4.01 37.54 -46.10
N GLY A 806 3.09 36.83 -45.44
CA GLY A 806 3.21 36.30 -44.09
C GLY A 806 2.72 34.85 -44.06
N PHE A 807 3.49 33.94 -44.64
CA PHE A 807 3.28 32.50 -44.51
C PHE A 807 3.66 32.05 -43.10
N GLY A 808 2.66 31.88 -42.23
CA GLY A 808 2.74 31.17 -40.96
C GLY A 808 2.01 29.83 -41.03
N ALA A 809 2.36 29.00 -42.03
CA ALA A 809 1.85 27.64 -42.15
C ALA A 809 2.83 26.66 -41.50
N SER A 810 2.60 26.29 -40.25
CA SER A 810 3.23 25.12 -39.63
C SER A 810 2.25 23.94 -39.69
N ARG A 811 2.34 23.20 -40.79
CA ARG A 811 2.00 21.77 -40.86
C ARG A 811 3.05 21.01 -40.08
N GLU A 812 2.63 20.15 -39.14
CA GLU A 812 3.26 18.89 -38.70
C GLU A 812 2.54 18.46 -37.40
N GLN A 813 1.51 17.60 -37.43
CA GLN A 813 1.57 16.14 -37.54
C GLN A 813 2.73 15.49 -36.75
N LEU A 814 2.40 14.93 -35.58
CA LEU A 814 3.18 13.86 -34.95
C LEU A 814 2.32 12.61 -34.73
N HIS A 815 2.69 11.57 -35.47
CA HIS A 815 2.50 10.19 -35.07
C HIS A 815 3.45 9.86 -33.92
N SER A 816 2.96 9.01 -33.03
CA SER A 816 3.71 8.02 -32.25
C SER A 816 5.08 7.66 -32.86
N SER A 817 6.15 7.90 -32.11
CA SER A 817 7.53 7.38 -32.18
C SER A 817 8.56 8.50 -32.02
N GLY A 818 9.42 8.40 -31.00
CA GLY A 818 10.71 9.09 -30.92
C GLY A 818 10.73 10.57 -30.52
N HIS A 819 11.59 10.86 -29.54
CA HIS A 819 12.19 12.14 -29.15
C HIS A 819 11.40 13.14 -28.29
N THR A 820 11.85 13.20 -27.04
CA THR A 820 11.79 14.40 -26.18
C THR A 820 12.86 15.43 -26.61
N PRO A 821 12.63 16.74 -26.38
CA PRO A 821 13.30 17.81 -27.13
C PRO A 821 14.73 18.11 -26.66
N LEU A 822 15.65 18.16 -27.63
CA LEU A 822 16.98 18.76 -27.52
C LEU A 822 16.88 20.22 -28.00
N MET A 823 17.12 21.16 -27.09
CA MET A 823 17.32 22.58 -27.40
C MET A 823 18.72 22.79 -27.99
N TYR A 824 18.83 23.54 -29.10
CA TYR A 824 20.10 23.98 -29.67
C TYR A 824 20.14 25.52 -29.77
N GLY A 825 21.24 26.08 -29.26
CA GLY A 825 21.68 27.47 -29.36
C GLY A 825 22.83 27.62 -28.35
N GLU A 826 24.04 28.10 -28.65
CA GLU A 826 24.56 28.87 -29.78
C GLU A 826 26.10 28.77 -29.74
N LYS A 827 26.76 28.94 -30.90
CA LYS A 827 28.22 28.83 -31.07
C LYS A 827 29.00 29.91 -30.32
N GLY A 828 29.93 29.50 -29.45
CA GLY A 828 31.03 30.33 -28.93
C GLY A 828 32.39 29.82 -29.41
N ARG A 829 33.20 30.71 -29.96
CA ARG A 829 34.50 30.50 -30.63
C ARG A 829 35.58 29.87 -29.74
N SER A 830 36.45 29.08 -30.40
CA SER A 830 37.77 28.62 -29.94
C SER A 830 38.68 29.79 -29.53
N GLY A 831 39.24 29.72 -28.33
CA GLY A 831 40.28 30.59 -27.80
C GLY A 831 41.33 29.75 -27.07
N TYR A 832 42.57 29.90 -27.52
CA TYR A 832 43.75 29.13 -27.16
C TYR A 832 44.43 29.76 -25.93
N PHE A 833 44.38 29.18 -24.73
CA PHE A 833 45.33 29.49 -23.65
C PHE A 833 45.46 28.32 -22.66
N SER A 834 46.72 28.02 -22.33
CA SER A 834 47.20 27.03 -21.37
C SER A 834 47.37 27.70 -19.99
N GLY A 835 47.11 26.99 -18.88
CA GLY A 835 47.48 27.42 -17.54
C GLY A 835 46.59 26.90 -16.39
N ASP A 836 47.18 26.01 -15.60
CA ASP A 836 46.92 25.53 -14.22
C ASP A 836 45.64 25.86 -13.41
N ASP A 837 45.17 24.77 -12.80
CA ASP A 837 44.66 24.56 -11.44
C ASP A 837 43.36 25.21 -10.89
N THR A 838 42.51 24.29 -10.42
CA THR A 838 41.45 24.43 -9.40
C THR A 838 40.20 25.25 -9.75
N ARG A 839 39.27 24.65 -10.51
CA ARG A 839 37.85 25.08 -10.49
C ARG A 839 36.86 23.96 -10.85
N SER A 840 36.19 23.45 -9.81
CA SER A 840 34.89 22.76 -9.77
C SER A 840 34.43 21.97 -11.02
N GLU A 841 34.61 20.64 -10.99
CA GLU A 841 33.97 19.65 -11.89
C GLU A 841 32.43 19.51 -11.72
N ALA A 842 31.75 20.50 -11.15
CA ALA A 842 30.29 20.49 -11.03
C ALA A 842 29.59 20.86 -12.36
N GLY A 843 30.29 21.53 -13.29
CA GLY A 843 29.69 22.05 -14.53
C GLY A 843 29.56 21.05 -15.68
N VAL A 844 30.46 20.07 -15.78
CA VAL A 844 30.48 19.10 -16.90
C VAL A 844 29.46 17.97 -16.70
N SER A 845 28.98 17.80 -15.47
CA SER A 845 27.97 16.79 -15.11
C SER A 845 26.52 17.16 -15.45
N ALA A 846 26.23 18.38 -15.88
CA ALA A 846 24.87 18.82 -16.20
C ALA A 846 24.38 18.36 -17.59
N LEU A 847 25.30 18.00 -18.49
CA LEU A 847 25.01 17.55 -19.85
C LEU A 847 25.16 16.03 -19.96
N GLY A 848 24.16 15.29 -19.46
CA GLY A 848 23.68 13.99 -19.95
C GLY A 848 24.61 12.80 -20.28
N ALA A 849 25.93 12.91 -20.17
CA ALA A 849 26.90 11.99 -20.78
C ALA A 849 28.00 11.51 -19.83
N GLY A 850 27.82 11.68 -18.51
CA GLY A 850 28.73 11.13 -17.50
C GLY A 850 28.35 9.70 -17.10
N ASP A 851 29.33 8.80 -17.01
CA ASP A 851 29.18 7.46 -16.44
C ASP A 851 28.71 7.55 -14.97
N MET A 852 27.56 6.92 -14.67
CA MET A 852 26.97 6.94 -13.33
C MET A 852 27.79 6.15 -12.30
N PHE A 853 28.68 5.25 -12.75
CA PHE A 853 29.49 4.38 -11.89
C PHE A 853 30.90 4.91 -11.61
N LYS A 854 31.28 6.07 -12.18
CA LYS A 854 32.65 6.62 -12.10
C LYS A 854 33.18 6.83 -10.66
N ASN A 855 32.29 7.03 -9.69
CA ASN A 855 32.65 7.24 -8.27
C ASN A 855 32.17 6.10 -7.34
N LEU A 856 31.70 4.98 -7.90
CA LEU A 856 31.30 3.80 -7.12
C LEU A 856 32.45 2.80 -7.08
N ASP A 857 32.50 1.97 -6.03
CA ASP A 857 33.52 0.92 -5.91
C ASP A 857 33.51 0.03 -7.16
N THR A 858 34.67 -0.42 -7.61
CA THR A 858 34.74 -1.37 -8.74
C THR A 858 34.17 -2.73 -8.32
N ARG A 859 33.76 -3.56 -9.30
CA ARG A 859 33.26 -4.91 -9.02
C ARG A 859 34.23 -5.75 -8.20
N GLU A 860 35.53 -5.63 -8.49
CA GLU A 860 36.58 -6.34 -7.76
C GLU A 860 36.67 -5.87 -6.32
N GLN A 861 36.62 -4.56 -6.08
CA GLN A 861 36.59 -3.98 -4.73
C GLN A 861 35.33 -4.40 -3.95
N MET A 862 34.16 -4.44 -4.60
CA MET A 862 32.91 -4.91 -3.98
C MET A 862 32.99 -6.41 -3.64
N ALA A 863 33.55 -7.22 -4.54
CA ALA A 863 33.77 -8.65 -4.31
C ALA A 863 34.77 -8.90 -3.18
N GLU A 864 35.85 -8.12 -3.11
CA GLU A 864 36.82 -8.14 -2.02
C GLU A 864 36.18 -7.75 -0.70
N ARG A 865 35.40 -6.66 -0.65
CA ARG A 865 34.63 -6.29 0.55
C ARG A 865 33.66 -7.40 0.95
N GLY A 866 32.95 -8.04 0.02
CA GLY A 866 32.05 -9.17 0.32
C GLY A 866 32.79 -10.44 0.78
N ASN A 867 34.00 -10.67 0.27
CA ASN A 867 34.84 -11.83 0.57
C ASN A 867 35.83 -11.63 1.70
N GLU A 868 36.04 -10.40 2.16
CA GLU A 868 36.65 -10.08 3.44
C GLU A 868 35.81 -10.81 4.48
N LYS A 869 36.26 -12.03 4.78
CA LYS A 869 35.86 -12.75 5.97
C LYS A 869 35.99 -11.70 7.06
N SER A 870 34.88 -11.33 7.70
CA SER A 870 34.98 -11.07 9.13
C SER A 870 35.83 -12.23 9.61
N MET A 871 37.06 -11.96 10.04
CA MET A 871 37.87 -13.02 10.61
C MET A 871 36.90 -13.75 11.51
N VAL A 872 36.71 -15.03 11.22
CA VAL A 872 36.16 -15.90 12.22
C VAL A 872 37.23 -15.81 13.28
N GLU A 873 37.09 -14.81 14.18
CA GLU A 873 37.15 -15.10 15.59
C GLU A 873 36.39 -16.41 15.65
N VAL A 874 37.16 -17.51 15.69
CA VAL A 874 36.89 -18.58 16.65
C VAL A 874 36.18 -17.85 17.77
N GLU A 875 34.96 -18.24 18.14
CA GLU A 875 34.35 -17.72 19.35
C GLU A 875 35.29 -18.07 20.53
N GLU A 876 36.44 -17.42 20.67
CA GLU A 876 36.82 -16.75 21.87
C GLU A 876 35.65 -15.85 22.15
N TYR A 877 34.72 -16.43 22.91
CA TYR A 877 33.64 -15.74 23.56
C TYR A 877 34.23 -14.42 24.06
N LYS A 878 33.98 -13.31 23.33
CA LYS A 878 34.41 -12.00 23.77
C LYS A 878 33.53 -11.73 24.96
N ASP A 879 34.05 -12.06 26.14
CA ASP A 879 33.32 -11.92 27.39
C ASP A 879 32.74 -10.51 27.39
N SER A 880 31.40 -10.45 27.47
CA SER A 880 30.67 -9.19 27.54
C SER A 880 31.33 -8.28 28.58
N SER A 881 31.32 -6.96 28.36
CA SER A 881 31.87 -6.02 29.35
C SER A 881 31.26 -6.22 30.75
N SER A 882 30.01 -6.69 30.82
CA SER A 882 29.38 -7.12 32.07
C SER A 882 30.00 -8.40 32.65
N ARG A 883 30.33 -9.39 31.82
CA ARG A 883 31.00 -10.62 32.21
C ARG A 883 32.40 -10.33 32.74
N LYS A 884 33.20 -9.50 32.08
CA LYS A 884 34.54 -9.11 32.56
C LYS A 884 34.49 -8.39 33.91
N ARG A 885 33.54 -7.46 34.08
CA ARG A 885 33.30 -6.78 35.36
C ARG A 885 32.85 -7.76 36.44
N TRP A 886 31.96 -8.69 36.10
CA TRP A 886 31.50 -9.72 37.03
C TRP A 886 32.65 -10.65 37.45
N VAL A 887 33.44 -11.15 36.51
CA VAL A 887 34.64 -11.96 36.80
C VAL A 887 35.58 -11.18 37.72
N PHE A 888 35.84 -9.89 37.46
CA PHE A 888 36.62 -9.04 38.36
C PHE A 888 36.03 -8.96 39.78
N VAL A 889 34.72 -8.73 39.92
CA VAL A 889 34.03 -8.69 41.22
C VAL A 889 34.11 -10.04 41.94
N THR A 890 33.94 -11.15 41.23
CA THR A 890 34.03 -12.49 41.83
C THR A 890 35.42 -12.81 42.34
N TYR A 891 36.48 -12.41 41.61
CA TYR A 891 37.86 -12.53 42.10
C TYR A 891 38.15 -11.59 43.26
N LEU A 892 37.61 -10.36 43.25
CA LEU A 892 37.72 -9.42 44.36
C LEU A 892 37.06 -9.97 45.64
N MET A 893 35.88 -10.56 45.55
CA MET A 893 35.19 -11.14 46.71
C MET A 893 35.79 -12.46 47.18
N THR A 894 36.38 -13.25 46.27
CA THR A 894 36.98 -14.56 46.60
C THR A 894 38.50 -14.53 46.67
N PHE A 895 39.09 -13.35 46.85
CA PHE A 895 40.55 -13.13 46.79
C PHE A 895 41.34 -13.95 47.84
N PHE A 896 40.72 -14.23 48.99
CA PHE A 896 41.32 -14.98 50.09
C PHE A 896 41.35 -16.50 49.85
N VAL A 897 40.80 -17.00 48.73
CA VAL A 897 40.88 -18.41 48.33
C VAL A 897 41.76 -18.53 47.08
N PRO A 898 43.06 -18.83 47.20
CA PRO A 898 43.95 -19.09 46.07
C PRO A 898 43.56 -20.31 45.21
N ASP A 899 43.91 -20.28 43.93
CA ASP A 899 43.58 -21.36 42.97
C ASP A 899 44.18 -22.73 43.33
N PHE A 900 45.37 -22.76 43.94
CA PHE A 900 46.01 -24.02 44.34
C PHE A 900 45.22 -24.76 45.43
N LEU A 901 44.57 -24.04 46.35
CA LEU A 901 43.73 -24.62 47.40
C LEU A 901 42.48 -25.28 46.81
N ILE A 902 41.84 -24.65 45.82
CA ILE A 902 40.66 -25.21 45.14
C ILE A 902 41.04 -26.45 44.32
N GLN A 903 42.23 -26.44 43.71
CA GLN A 903 42.71 -27.56 42.91
C GLN A 903 43.10 -28.77 43.78
N HIS A 904 43.80 -28.57 44.89
CA HIS A 904 44.33 -29.66 45.72
C HIS A 904 43.36 -30.14 46.80
N LEU A 905 42.71 -29.23 47.52
CA LEU A 905 41.71 -29.57 48.56
C LEU A 905 40.33 -29.86 47.95
N GLY A 906 39.94 -29.11 46.92
CA GLY A 906 38.62 -29.20 46.29
C GLY A 906 38.49 -30.25 45.18
N ARG A 907 39.58 -30.93 44.78
CA ARG A 907 39.64 -31.92 43.69
C ARG A 907 39.00 -31.44 42.38
N MET A 908 39.12 -30.14 42.05
CA MET A 908 38.57 -29.53 40.83
C MET A 908 39.71 -29.16 39.84
N PRO A 909 40.14 -30.10 38.97
CA PRO A 909 41.28 -29.88 38.08
C PRO A 909 40.97 -28.92 36.92
N ARG A 910 39.71 -28.85 36.47
CA ARG A 910 39.29 -28.03 35.32
C ARG A 910 39.04 -26.55 35.71
N LYS A 911 39.50 -25.62 34.87
CA LYS A 911 39.47 -24.16 35.12
C LYS A 911 38.05 -23.58 35.12
N ASP A 912 37.20 -24.03 34.22
CA ASP A 912 35.78 -23.70 34.10
C ASP A 912 34.98 -24.04 35.37
N VAL A 913 35.22 -25.23 35.93
CA VAL A 913 34.57 -25.71 37.16
C VAL A 913 34.98 -24.85 38.37
N ARG A 914 36.26 -24.45 38.45
CA ARG A 914 36.74 -23.55 39.52
C ARG A 914 36.12 -22.16 39.41
N MET A 915 36.00 -21.62 38.20
CA MET A 915 35.37 -20.32 37.97
C MET A 915 33.88 -20.35 38.35
N ALA A 916 33.14 -21.39 37.96
CA ALA A 916 31.75 -21.57 38.34
C ALA A 916 31.57 -21.70 39.86
N TRP A 917 32.50 -22.36 40.56
CA TRP A 917 32.50 -22.43 42.03
C TRP A 917 32.71 -21.06 42.68
N ARG A 918 33.69 -20.28 42.19
CA ARG A 918 33.94 -18.90 42.67
C ARG A 918 32.74 -17.99 42.47
N GLU A 919 32.07 -18.09 41.32
CA GLU A 919 30.85 -17.33 41.02
C GLU A 919 29.72 -17.66 42.01
N LYS A 920 29.51 -18.95 42.31
CA LYS A 920 28.50 -19.38 43.28
C LYS A 920 28.80 -18.88 44.71
N LEU A 921 30.06 -18.91 45.12
CA LEU A 921 30.49 -18.41 46.43
C LEU A 921 30.31 -16.88 46.54
N ALA A 922 30.68 -16.15 45.49
CA ALA A 922 30.51 -14.69 45.44
C ALA A 922 29.03 -14.28 45.50
N ILE A 923 28.14 -14.99 44.77
CA ILE A 923 26.69 -14.78 44.86
C ILE A 923 26.19 -15.04 46.29
N ASN A 924 26.64 -16.12 46.91
CA ASN A 924 26.26 -16.45 48.29
C ASN A 924 26.66 -15.32 49.26
N MET A 925 27.90 -14.82 49.17
CA MET A 925 28.36 -13.70 50.02
C MET A 925 27.60 -12.40 49.77
N LEU A 926 27.22 -12.10 48.52
CA LEU A 926 26.36 -10.95 48.22
C LEU A 926 24.99 -11.07 48.86
N ILE A 927 24.39 -12.27 48.88
CA ILE A 927 23.11 -12.51 49.54
C ILE A 927 23.23 -12.25 51.06
N TRP A 928 24.27 -12.75 51.72
CA TRP A 928 24.52 -12.47 53.14
C TRP A 928 24.68 -10.98 53.42
N LEU A 929 25.43 -10.26 52.58
CA LEU A 929 25.66 -8.82 52.73
C LEU A 929 24.36 -8.03 52.56
N MET A 930 23.51 -8.39 51.59
CA MET A 930 22.20 -7.75 51.40
C MET A 930 21.24 -8.04 52.55
N ILE A 931 21.24 -9.26 53.10
CA ILE A 931 20.45 -9.59 54.30
C ILE A 931 20.92 -8.77 55.50
N ALA A 932 22.24 -8.66 55.71
CA ALA A 932 22.80 -7.84 56.79
C ALA A 932 22.47 -6.35 56.64
N PHE A 933 22.50 -5.83 55.41
CA PHE A 933 22.13 -4.45 55.10
C PHE A 933 20.65 -4.17 55.42
N VAL A 934 19.74 -5.07 55.03
CA VAL A 934 18.31 -4.95 55.36
C VAL A 934 18.09 -5.01 56.87
N ALA A 935 18.77 -5.90 57.58
CA ALA A 935 18.69 -5.98 59.05
C ALA A 935 19.16 -4.69 59.74
N PHE A 936 20.25 -4.09 59.24
CA PHE A 936 20.73 -2.79 59.72
C PHE A 936 19.70 -1.68 59.46
N PHE A 937 19.08 -1.64 58.27
CA PHE A 937 18.07 -0.64 57.95
C PHE A 937 16.79 -0.78 58.80
N MET A 938 16.38 -2.01 59.13
CA MET A 938 15.17 -2.23 59.93
C MET A 938 15.38 -2.00 61.43
N ILE A 939 16.56 -2.30 61.97
CA ILE A 939 16.78 -2.26 63.42
C ILE A 939 17.80 -1.19 63.82
N GLY A 940 18.91 -1.11 63.10
CA GLY A 940 20.01 -0.20 63.41
C GLY A 940 19.69 1.27 63.08
N LEU A 941 19.11 1.51 61.90
CA LEU A 941 18.85 2.87 61.42
C LEU A 941 17.79 3.61 62.25
N PRO A 942 16.66 3.00 62.66
CA PRO A 942 15.66 3.71 63.48
C PRO A 942 16.20 4.13 64.84
N MET A 943 17.09 3.34 65.46
CA MET A 943 17.74 3.71 66.72
C MET A 943 18.76 4.86 66.56
N LEU A 944 19.36 4.98 65.38
CA LEU A 944 20.33 6.04 65.09
C LEU A 944 19.66 7.39 64.77
N ILE A 945 18.48 7.36 64.13
CA ILE A 945 17.79 8.58 63.67
C ILE A 945 16.93 9.22 64.77
N CYS A 946 16.32 8.45 65.67
CA CYS A 946 15.38 9.00 66.66
C CYS A 946 15.67 8.49 68.08
N PRO A 947 16.29 9.30 68.96
CA PRO A 947 16.45 8.95 70.36
C PRO A 947 15.10 8.94 71.08
N ARG A 948 14.92 8.02 72.04
CA ARG A 948 13.65 7.89 72.79
C ARG A 948 13.35 9.16 73.59
N GLN A 949 12.20 9.79 73.33
CA GLN A 949 11.65 10.90 74.12
C GLN A 949 10.45 10.43 74.96
N TYR A 950 10.33 10.91 76.20
CA TYR A 950 9.18 10.65 77.08
C TYR A 950 8.23 11.85 76.99
N VAL A 951 7.08 11.66 76.32
CA VAL A 951 6.07 12.70 76.11
C VAL A 951 4.79 12.26 76.81
N TYR A 952 4.16 13.14 77.58
CA TYR A 952 2.86 12.89 78.18
C TYR A 952 1.74 13.32 77.24
N SER A 953 0.75 12.46 77.05
CA SER A 953 -0.48 12.84 76.35
C SER A 953 -1.34 13.77 77.21
N PRO A 954 -2.20 14.63 76.61
CA PRO A 954 -3.12 15.48 77.38
C PRO A 954 -4.02 14.70 78.35
N SER A 955 -4.40 13.46 77.97
CA SER A 955 -5.15 12.54 78.82
C SER A 955 -4.36 11.96 79.99
N GLU A 956 -3.05 11.82 79.86
CA GLU A 956 -2.20 11.39 80.96
C GLU A 956 -1.94 12.55 81.92
N ILE A 957 -1.80 13.78 81.42
CA ILE A 957 -1.65 14.98 82.25
C ILE A 957 -2.90 15.20 83.10
N SER A 958 -4.11 15.02 82.54
CA SER A 958 -5.35 15.19 83.30
C SER A 958 -5.55 14.18 84.42
N ALA A 959 -4.85 13.04 84.40
CA ALA A 959 -4.83 12.09 85.52
C ALA A 959 -4.05 12.61 86.75
N TYR A 960 -3.29 13.70 86.59
CA TYR A 960 -2.51 14.36 87.64
C TYR A 960 -3.24 15.59 88.21
N ASP A 961 -4.51 15.40 88.58
CA ASP A 961 -5.46 16.42 89.06
C ASP A 961 -5.46 16.64 90.58
N ASN A 962 -4.48 16.09 91.30
CA ASN A 962 -4.40 16.14 92.77
C ASN A 962 -5.61 15.51 93.51
N GLY A 963 -6.36 14.61 92.86
CA GLY A 963 -7.40 13.80 93.50
C GLY A 963 -6.84 12.74 94.45
N LYS A 964 -7.67 12.13 95.31
CA LYS A 964 -7.25 11.14 96.34
C LYS A 964 -6.46 9.93 95.81
N ASN A 965 -6.52 9.64 94.51
CA ASN A 965 -5.80 8.55 93.85
C ASN A 965 -4.78 9.02 92.80
N SER A 966 -4.48 10.33 92.77
CA SER A 966 -3.53 10.90 91.83
C SER A 966 -2.09 10.84 92.36
N LYS A 967 -1.11 10.57 91.48
CA LYS A 967 0.32 10.40 91.83
C LYS A 967 1.10 11.72 91.93
N GLY A 968 0.47 12.86 91.67
CA GLY A 968 1.08 14.18 91.69
C GLY A 968 0.16 15.24 91.10
N ALA A 969 0.52 16.51 91.25
CA ALA A 969 -0.23 17.65 90.73
C ALA A 969 0.58 18.30 89.61
N TYR A 970 0.36 17.87 88.37
CA TYR A 970 1.07 18.44 87.22
C TYR A 970 0.19 19.40 86.44
N VAL A 971 0.79 20.43 85.85
CA VAL A 971 0.11 21.39 84.99
C VAL A 971 0.88 21.54 83.69
N SER A 972 0.16 21.68 82.57
CA SER A 972 0.78 21.99 81.29
C SER A 972 0.78 23.51 81.09
N VAL A 973 1.93 24.05 80.70
CA VAL A 973 2.07 25.41 80.18
C VAL A 973 2.88 25.33 78.89
N ARG A 974 2.21 25.56 77.77
CA ARG A 974 2.72 25.57 76.39
C ARG A 974 3.56 24.35 76.04
N GLY A 975 3.01 23.18 76.33
CA GLY A 975 3.62 21.88 76.01
C GLY A 975 4.65 21.40 77.04
N TRP A 976 4.97 22.20 78.06
CA TRP A 976 5.83 21.79 79.17
C TRP A 976 5.00 21.42 80.40
N VAL A 977 5.39 20.33 81.06
CA VAL A 977 4.70 19.81 82.24
C VAL A 977 5.45 20.23 83.49
N PHE A 978 4.78 20.97 84.38
CA PHE A 978 5.34 21.50 85.63
C PHE A 978 4.65 20.88 86.85
N ASP A 979 5.39 20.67 87.94
CA ASP A 979 4.84 20.22 89.23
C ASP A 979 4.34 21.41 90.07
N LEU A 980 3.02 21.50 90.24
CA LEU A 980 2.36 22.56 91.01
C LEU A 980 2.71 22.50 92.50
N ASN A 981 2.96 21.32 93.07
CA ASN A 981 3.31 21.19 94.49
C ASN A 981 4.66 21.83 94.79
N GLY A 982 5.63 21.67 93.89
CA GLY A 982 6.94 22.32 94.01
C GLY A 982 6.84 23.84 93.90
N ILE A 983 6.00 24.33 92.98
CA ILE A 983 5.86 25.77 92.69
C ILE A 983 5.12 26.50 93.80
N TYR A 984 4.03 25.95 94.35
CA TYR A 984 3.26 26.59 95.42
C TYR A 984 4.15 26.94 96.63
N ASN A 985 5.05 26.03 97.03
CA ASN A 985 5.95 26.23 98.17
C ASN A 985 6.99 27.34 97.95
N ALA A 986 7.28 27.68 96.68
CA ALA A 986 8.22 28.72 96.28
C ALA A 986 7.55 30.06 95.90
N HIS A 987 6.22 30.11 95.83
CA HIS A 987 5.48 31.30 95.39
C HIS A 987 5.48 32.42 96.46
N TYR A 988 5.70 33.67 96.04
CA TYR A 988 5.77 34.86 96.91
C TYR A 988 4.68 35.88 96.51
N PRO A 989 4.01 36.59 97.46
CA PRO A 989 4.21 36.62 98.91
C PRO A 989 3.44 35.52 99.66
N LYS A 990 4.03 35.00 100.76
CA LYS A 990 3.51 33.88 101.59
C LYS A 990 2.33 34.24 102.54
N ALA A 991 1.53 35.26 102.23
CA ALA A 991 0.35 35.68 103.01
C ALA A 991 -0.96 35.35 102.26
N PRO A 992 -2.11 35.13 102.94
CA PRO A 992 -3.20 34.29 102.44
C PRO A 992 -4.12 35.07 101.47
N ILE A 993 -3.60 35.41 100.31
CA ILE A 993 -4.36 36.08 99.25
C ILE A 993 -4.94 35.05 98.25
N ILE A 994 -4.30 33.87 98.13
CA ILE A 994 -4.76 32.75 97.29
C ILE A 994 -4.67 31.46 98.12
N SER A 995 -5.75 30.68 98.20
CA SER A 995 -5.77 29.43 98.96
C SER A 995 -5.06 28.32 98.17
N GLN A 996 -4.41 27.39 98.88
CA GLN A 996 -3.76 26.23 98.25
C GLN A 996 -4.74 25.43 97.38
N ASP A 997 -6.00 25.30 97.81
CA ASP A 997 -7.04 24.61 97.06
C ASP A 997 -7.31 25.28 95.70
N SER A 998 -7.40 26.62 95.66
CA SER A 998 -7.59 27.36 94.42
C SER A 998 -6.38 27.29 93.46
N PHE A 999 -5.18 27.09 94.00
CA PHE A 999 -3.98 26.88 93.19
C PHE A 999 -3.93 25.45 92.60
N MET A 1000 -4.42 24.47 93.36
CA MET A 1000 -4.49 23.07 92.95
C MET A 1000 -5.64 22.77 91.97
N ASP A 1001 -6.65 23.65 91.86
CA ASP A 1001 -7.71 23.53 90.85
C ASP A 1001 -7.19 23.57 89.39
N TYR A 1002 -5.95 24.05 89.20
CA TYR A 1002 -5.26 24.05 87.91
C TYR A 1002 -4.48 22.78 87.63
N ALA A 1003 -4.38 21.85 88.59
CA ALA A 1003 -3.75 20.55 88.37
C ALA A 1003 -4.50 19.75 87.29
N GLY A 1004 -3.75 19.04 86.47
CA GLY A 1004 -4.23 18.26 85.34
C GLY A 1004 -4.75 19.09 84.15
N LYS A 1005 -4.61 20.42 84.17
CA LYS A 1005 -5.08 21.31 83.09
C LYS A 1005 -3.94 21.96 82.32
N ASP A 1006 -4.25 22.44 81.12
CA ASP A 1006 -3.39 23.35 80.37
C ASP A 1006 -3.77 24.80 80.74
N VAL A 1007 -2.83 25.51 81.36
CA VAL A 1007 -3.03 26.91 81.82
C VAL A 1007 -2.25 27.91 80.98
N SER A 1008 -1.79 27.53 79.79
CA SER A 1008 -1.07 28.41 78.85
C SER A 1008 -1.71 29.78 78.63
N ALA A 1009 -3.05 29.83 78.64
CA ALA A 1009 -3.83 31.05 78.42
C ALA A 1009 -3.73 32.06 79.58
N LEU A 1010 -3.38 31.62 80.79
CA LEU A 1010 -3.26 32.48 81.97
C LEU A 1010 -1.99 33.35 81.97
N PHE A 1011 -0.99 32.98 81.17
CA PHE A 1011 0.29 33.68 81.10
C PHE A 1011 0.42 34.45 79.77
N PRO A 1012 -0.01 35.72 79.69
CA PRO A 1012 0.14 36.54 78.50
C PRO A 1012 1.62 36.80 78.21
N ILE A 1013 1.99 36.75 76.93
CA ILE A 1013 3.37 36.98 76.49
C ILE A 1013 3.69 38.47 76.55
N GLN A 1014 4.73 38.84 77.29
CA GLN A 1014 5.28 40.19 77.19
C GLN A 1014 6.06 40.33 75.88
N VAL A 1015 5.66 41.29 75.04
CA VAL A 1015 6.24 41.55 73.71
C VAL A 1015 7.75 41.86 73.78
N SER A 1016 8.24 42.38 74.90
CA SER A 1016 9.67 42.61 75.12
C SER A 1016 10.51 41.32 75.20
N ALA A 1017 9.91 40.17 75.52
CA ALA A 1017 10.60 38.88 75.53
C ALA A 1017 10.72 38.24 74.12
N LEU A 1018 10.00 38.78 73.12
CA LEU A 1018 10.03 38.32 71.73
C LEU A 1018 11.04 39.05 70.85
N CYS A 1019 11.66 40.13 71.32
CA CYS A 1019 12.53 41.00 70.50
C CYS A 1019 13.84 41.31 71.22
N LEU A 1020 14.81 40.38 71.17
CA LEU A 1020 16.20 40.62 71.60
C LEU A 1020 17.10 41.14 70.46
N GLY A 1021 16.52 41.86 69.49
CA GLY A 1021 17.23 42.36 68.32
C GLY A 1021 17.24 41.37 67.14
N LYS A 1022 17.81 41.80 66.01
CA LYS A 1022 17.65 41.17 64.68
C LYS A 1022 18.22 39.75 64.57
N ASP A 1023 19.23 39.42 65.39
CA ASP A 1023 19.87 38.09 65.44
C ASP A 1023 19.65 37.36 66.78
N GLY A 1024 18.74 37.85 67.62
CA GLY A 1024 18.40 37.23 68.91
C GLY A 1024 17.40 36.09 68.73
N SER A 1025 17.69 34.90 69.30
CA SER A 1025 16.73 33.79 69.33
C SER A 1025 15.65 34.03 70.37
N VAL A 1026 14.38 33.94 69.97
CA VAL A 1026 13.25 33.91 70.90
C VAL A 1026 13.23 32.56 71.59
N ASP A 1027 13.05 32.56 72.91
CA ASP A 1027 12.85 31.32 73.68
C ASP A 1027 11.60 30.58 73.17
N GLU A 1028 11.73 29.29 72.85
CA GLU A 1028 10.65 28.46 72.31
C GLU A 1028 9.41 28.44 73.21
N ALA A 1029 9.56 28.66 74.53
CA ALA A 1029 8.44 28.76 75.48
C ALA A 1029 7.52 29.99 75.27
N VAL A 1030 7.94 30.94 74.43
CA VAL A 1030 7.27 32.24 74.19
C VAL A 1030 6.73 32.34 72.76
N THR A 1031 6.92 31.31 71.93
CA THR A 1031 6.44 31.31 70.55
C THR A 1031 4.91 31.09 70.49
N LEU A 1032 4.21 31.89 69.68
CA LEU A 1032 2.73 31.95 69.62
C LEU A 1032 2.09 30.87 68.75
N ASP A 1033 2.88 30.09 68.01
CA ASP A 1033 2.35 29.08 67.09
C ASP A 1033 2.21 27.73 67.78
N TYR A 1034 1.01 27.49 68.30
CA TYR A 1034 0.44 26.16 68.43
C TYR A 1034 0.41 25.52 67.04
N LYS A 1035 1.10 24.40 66.85
CA LYS A 1035 0.79 23.46 65.76
C LYS A 1035 -0.01 22.29 66.29
#